data_AF-B8H908-F1
#
_entry.id   AF-B8H908-F1
#
_cell.length_a   1.000
_cell.length_b   1.000
_cell.length_c   1.000
_cell.angle_alpha   90.00
_cell.angle_beta   90.00
_cell.angle_gamma   90.00
#
_symmetry.space_group_name_H-M   'P 1'
#
loop_
_entity.id
_entity.type
_entity.pdbx_description
1 polymer ?
#
loop_
_entity_poly.entity_id
_entity_poly.type
_entity_poly.pdbx_seq_one_letter_code
_entity_poly.pdbx_strand_id
1 'polypeptide(L)'
;MRAPKNEAIGTSGESEVLAQFERLGWGGVIDSRHDTGTDLYLRPRDTRRFELGAVMGAQVKTGPSYFTSPQRDTDGTITGWWFTEGDREHFDYWLRHALPHVVILRDQEKNLSYWVHVTPERVVSTGKGAKILLSASQTVDSDHNEALSDVALTQLAAPNWDGTAWTGAVHLPPADEIRHALITPRLIAPHPNLAPDSITGQEALALQALLRMDIERILDPFDFSGSAQEPDATRKGLSLEEARKSDDWSWRATAALHRWQYEGNSDDLIGLVGAASTPPERAAAVVLCCIHHLWENDADTALRVVQDALEHDDYTSVDHAWLEAQRARLLLETGRHEDAFDLAMATQRIHREAPHDVTAAAIAGACAGTSFKAAGWMKGDLANIVQRNDNPASWWRSQITSYGLSAHLSEGFRAWSEDPSIRIGNSDETHRRLLSAALLASCAGDHDGWRHATGALGKHFLMTSDPTDSAEAVAARLTRLRVSGDSESARLATRHIIRRGPAKAARIAASIVDLSRSTRTSALADIEMLTAAGDVIEPAQADQICAWALATLRDPQPYSERVRPTFSLLYKIIDLLKSMVWTMSETAQHTVIDYFLNEAAITDDGAAQTLARLIHVIPESAWTESHRQRAAERSKTDAAYLREAYLAVAAKAVPESRSEIHQRARAGELLAFEAIEDVRDLPSDAVAALVDRLCGVIDSLIDNAANGMHSVGGLDPGEALALLSVWHHQYARWDRIQLLLTAPHVLGRERSGALTVLAMHGAGLSEETKKQLAEHVFPLRDSAPGRQFLDDDKDVRGLAAEAFSALTDELSRNHVVRELLGGNAAHRASSARIIEKHGDAAESEVLMALAGDNNQTVRDAALSGLSKLVASGRASGVVVTALSKTLVLGGTQSASSVVSRLTVSAEETVVHELLAVAAEHPSARIRQAVRSTYKD
;
A
#
# COMPACT_ATOMS: atom_id res chain seq x y z
N MET A 1 68.98 27.75 -36.75
CA MET A 1 68.58 27.11 -35.49
C MET A 1 67.86 25.82 -35.82
N ARG A 2 68.17 24.71 -35.15
CA ARG A 2 67.62 23.37 -35.42
C ARG A 2 67.01 22.85 -34.13
N ALA A 3 65.71 22.63 -34.10
CA ALA A 3 65.02 22.06 -32.95
C ALA A 3 65.46 20.59 -32.74
N PRO A 4 65.57 20.10 -31.48
CA PRO A 4 65.86 18.71 -31.17
C PRO A 4 64.88 17.73 -31.86
N LYS A 5 65.39 16.57 -32.31
CA LYS A 5 64.63 15.57 -33.08
C LYS A 5 63.40 14.99 -32.34
N ASN A 6 63.40 15.04 -31.01
CA ASN A 6 62.35 14.41 -30.18
C ASN A 6 61.26 15.40 -29.74
N GLU A 7 61.49 16.71 -29.87
CA GLU A 7 60.54 17.75 -29.47
C GLU A 7 59.27 17.70 -30.32
N ALA A 8 59.41 17.48 -31.63
CA ALA A 8 58.26 17.38 -32.54
C ALA A 8 57.35 16.16 -32.28
N ILE A 9 57.88 15.06 -31.72
CA ILE A 9 57.12 13.82 -31.47
C ILE A 9 56.29 13.95 -30.18
N GLY A 10 56.86 14.54 -29.13
CA GLY A 10 56.15 14.80 -27.86
C GLY A 10 54.97 15.74 -28.05
N THR A 11 55.23 16.94 -28.58
CA THR A 11 54.20 17.98 -28.81
C THR A 11 53.09 17.55 -29.78
N SER A 12 53.42 16.73 -30.80
CA SER A 12 52.40 16.14 -31.69
C SER A 12 51.48 15.18 -30.94
N GLY A 13 52.04 14.33 -30.08
CA GLY A 13 51.24 13.39 -29.30
C GLY A 13 50.33 14.05 -28.26
N GLU A 14 50.81 15.12 -27.60
CA GLU A 14 49.98 15.95 -26.70
C GLU A 14 48.77 16.54 -27.43
N SER A 15 49.00 17.11 -28.63
CA SER A 15 47.94 17.70 -29.46
C SER A 15 46.92 16.66 -29.92
N GLU A 16 47.38 15.46 -30.27
CA GLU A 16 46.51 14.36 -30.70
C GLU A 16 45.66 13.79 -29.54
N VAL A 17 46.26 13.64 -28.36
CA VAL A 17 45.53 13.23 -27.14
C VAL A 17 44.52 14.29 -26.73
N LEU A 18 44.88 15.57 -26.74
CA LEU A 18 43.93 16.66 -26.52
C LEU A 18 42.76 16.57 -27.50
N ALA A 19 43.03 16.39 -28.79
CA ALA A 19 41.98 16.24 -29.80
C ALA A 19 41.10 15.00 -29.58
N GLN A 20 41.63 13.92 -28.97
CA GLN A 20 40.79 12.79 -28.54
C GLN A 20 39.82 13.21 -27.45
N PHE A 21 40.28 13.88 -26.40
CA PHE A 21 39.40 14.39 -25.33
C PHE A 21 38.38 15.41 -25.83
N GLU A 22 38.75 16.31 -26.74
CA GLU A 22 37.82 17.26 -27.36
C GLU A 22 36.72 16.54 -28.17
N ARG A 23 37.06 15.44 -28.86
CA ARG A 23 36.06 14.56 -29.52
C ARG A 23 35.13 13.86 -28.52
N LEU A 24 35.60 13.61 -27.31
CA LEU A 24 34.77 13.12 -26.19
C LEU A 24 33.94 14.23 -25.53
N GLY A 25 34.05 15.47 -25.99
CA GLY A 25 33.31 16.62 -25.49
C GLY A 25 33.99 17.38 -24.35
N TRP A 26 35.19 16.97 -23.93
CA TRP A 26 35.92 17.62 -22.86
C TRP A 26 36.49 18.97 -23.28
N GLY A 27 36.71 19.86 -22.31
CA GLY A 27 37.61 20.99 -22.48
C GLY A 27 39.04 20.56 -22.19
N GLY A 28 40.04 21.22 -22.79
CA GLY A 28 41.43 20.96 -22.43
C GLY A 28 42.37 22.10 -22.79
N VAL A 29 43.51 22.14 -22.10
CA VAL A 29 44.58 23.12 -22.30
C VAL A 29 45.93 22.41 -22.24
N ILE A 30 46.81 22.67 -23.21
CA ILE A 30 48.21 22.21 -23.19
C ILE A 30 49.02 23.17 -22.31
N ASP A 31 49.73 22.64 -21.33
CA ASP A 31 50.68 23.42 -20.53
C ASP A 31 52.05 23.46 -21.23
N SER A 32 52.20 24.42 -22.14
CA SER A 32 53.42 24.58 -22.96
C SER A 32 54.47 25.51 -22.34
N ARG A 33 54.23 26.05 -21.13
CA ARG A 33 55.06 27.11 -20.54
C ARG A 33 56.04 26.63 -19.48
N HIS A 34 55.74 25.49 -18.84
CA HIS A 34 56.56 24.93 -17.77
C HIS A 34 56.59 23.40 -17.86
N ASP A 35 57.78 22.81 -17.96
CA ASP A 35 57.97 21.34 -17.89
C ASP A 35 57.98 20.90 -16.42
N THR A 36 56.78 20.81 -15.82
CA THR A 36 56.59 20.46 -14.41
C THR A 36 56.03 19.04 -14.22
N GLY A 37 55.97 18.23 -15.28
CA GLY A 37 55.43 16.87 -15.24
C GLY A 37 53.92 16.74 -15.46
N THR A 38 53.27 17.76 -16.03
CA THR A 38 51.85 17.73 -16.44
C THR A 38 51.72 18.42 -17.79
N ASP A 39 51.30 17.68 -18.83
CA ASP A 39 51.28 18.20 -20.20
C ASP A 39 49.90 18.78 -20.56
N LEU A 40 48.83 18.17 -20.06
CA LEU A 40 47.44 18.58 -20.33
C LEU A 40 46.67 18.80 -19.03
N TYR A 41 45.84 19.85 -19.03
CA TYR A 41 44.75 20.01 -18.07
C TYR A 41 43.42 19.76 -18.79
N LEU A 42 42.68 18.74 -18.35
CA LEU A 42 41.47 18.24 -18.98
C LEU A 42 40.26 18.51 -18.10
N ARG A 43 39.17 18.99 -18.69
CA ARG A 43 37.93 19.40 -18.02
C ARG A 43 36.77 18.55 -18.51
N PRO A 44 36.26 17.60 -17.71
CA PRO A 44 35.15 16.77 -18.12
C PRO A 44 33.86 17.60 -18.26
N ARG A 45 32.99 17.13 -19.15
CA ARG A 45 31.63 17.65 -19.34
C ARG A 45 30.62 16.52 -19.28
N ASP A 46 29.38 16.82 -18.89
CA ASP A 46 28.28 15.86 -19.00
C ASP A 46 27.88 15.64 -20.49
N THR A 47 26.93 14.73 -20.72
CA THR A 47 26.42 14.41 -22.06
C THR A 47 25.76 15.61 -22.76
N ARG A 48 25.24 16.57 -21.98
CA ARG A 48 24.67 17.85 -22.43
C ARG A 48 25.73 18.95 -22.58
N ARG A 49 27.01 18.61 -22.38
CA ARG A 49 28.19 19.49 -22.50
C ARG A 49 28.28 20.59 -21.44
N PHE A 50 27.67 20.39 -20.26
CA PHE A 50 27.95 21.24 -19.10
C PHE A 50 29.27 20.84 -18.46
N GLU A 51 30.10 21.83 -18.10
CA GLU A 51 31.37 21.59 -17.40
C GLU A 51 31.12 21.14 -15.96
N LEU A 52 31.73 20.03 -15.54
CA LEU A 52 31.49 19.40 -14.23
C LEU A 52 32.29 20.05 -13.07
N GLY A 53 32.88 21.23 -13.29
CA GLY A 53 33.66 21.94 -12.26
C GLY A 53 34.93 21.22 -11.79
N ALA A 54 35.38 20.21 -12.54
CA ALA A 54 36.55 19.39 -12.22
C ALA A 54 37.68 19.60 -13.24
N VAL A 55 38.93 19.35 -12.82
CA VAL A 55 40.11 19.38 -13.69
C VAL A 55 41.01 18.17 -13.39
N MET A 56 41.41 17.45 -14.43
CA MET A 56 42.36 16.34 -14.33
C MET A 56 43.66 16.70 -15.04
N GLY A 57 44.79 16.42 -14.39
CA GLY A 57 46.09 16.51 -15.04
C GLY A 57 46.38 15.25 -15.84
N ALA A 58 47.01 15.39 -17.01
CA ALA A 58 47.50 14.26 -17.78
C ALA A 58 48.95 14.46 -18.22
N GLN A 59 49.76 13.41 -18.03
CA GLN A 59 51.08 13.29 -18.63
C GLN A 59 50.97 12.37 -19.85
N VAL A 60 51.34 12.89 -21.02
CA VAL A 60 51.34 12.18 -22.30
C VAL A 60 52.76 11.73 -22.64
N LYS A 61 52.93 10.43 -22.87
CA LYS A 61 54.18 9.84 -23.35
C LYS A 61 53.95 9.20 -24.71
N THR A 62 54.67 9.71 -25.72
CA THR A 62 54.45 9.36 -27.12
C THR A 62 55.66 8.67 -27.72
N GLY A 63 55.42 7.55 -28.41
CA GLY A 63 56.42 6.85 -29.22
C GLY A 63 56.66 5.39 -28.84
N PRO A 64 57.30 4.60 -29.73
CA PRO A 64 57.39 3.15 -29.61
C PRO A 64 58.22 2.67 -28.40
N SER A 65 59.11 3.52 -27.86
CA SER A 65 59.93 3.18 -26.69
C SER A 65 59.10 2.84 -25.45
N TYR A 66 57.93 3.44 -25.29
CA TYR A 66 57.05 3.19 -24.13
C TYR A 66 56.29 1.86 -24.21
N PHE A 67 56.31 1.18 -25.35
CA PHE A 67 55.65 -0.11 -25.57
C PHE A 67 56.60 -1.31 -25.48
N THR A 68 57.86 -1.09 -25.04
CA THR A 68 58.92 -2.11 -24.99
C THR A 68 58.86 -3.04 -23.77
N SER A 69 58.05 -2.71 -22.76
CA SER A 69 57.89 -3.48 -21.52
C SER A 69 56.46 -4.02 -21.34
N PRO A 70 55.99 -4.96 -22.19
CA PRO A 70 54.63 -5.49 -22.11
C PRO A 70 54.45 -6.43 -20.92
N GLN A 71 53.28 -6.36 -20.28
CA GLN A 71 52.78 -7.43 -19.45
C GLN A 71 52.00 -8.42 -20.32
N ARG A 72 52.15 -9.71 -20.04
CA ARG A 72 51.43 -10.78 -20.73
C ARG A 72 50.65 -11.64 -19.74
N ASP A 73 49.52 -12.16 -20.18
CA ASP A 73 48.77 -13.20 -19.45
C ASP A 73 49.41 -14.59 -19.63
N THR A 74 48.76 -15.61 -19.07
CA THR A 74 49.19 -17.01 -19.16
C THR A 74 49.22 -17.56 -20.59
N ASP A 75 48.45 -16.96 -21.50
CA ASP A 75 48.34 -17.37 -22.90
C ASP A 75 49.33 -16.60 -23.79
N GLY A 76 50.13 -15.70 -23.20
CA GLY A 76 51.12 -14.89 -23.90
C GLY A 76 50.54 -13.64 -24.58
N THR A 77 49.26 -13.34 -24.38
CA THR A 77 48.59 -12.14 -24.91
C THR A 77 49.03 -10.92 -24.11
N ILE A 78 49.27 -9.79 -24.78
CA ILE A 78 49.65 -8.54 -24.09
C ILE A 78 48.43 -7.98 -23.38
N THR A 79 48.49 -7.86 -22.06
CA THR A 79 47.43 -7.29 -21.21
C THR A 79 47.68 -5.82 -20.86
N GLY A 80 48.88 -5.30 -21.13
CA GLY A 80 49.23 -3.90 -20.86
C GLY A 80 50.72 -3.62 -21.00
N TRP A 81 51.13 -2.40 -20.64
CA TRP A 81 52.52 -1.95 -20.69
C TRP A 81 52.93 -1.27 -19.39
N TRP A 82 54.12 -1.59 -18.89
CA TRP A 82 54.70 -0.95 -17.71
C TRP A 82 55.38 0.37 -18.09
N PHE A 83 54.83 1.48 -17.59
CA PHE A 83 55.54 2.75 -17.57
C PHE A 83 56.42 2.80 -16.32
N THR A 84 57.73 3.04 -16.48
CA THR A 84 58.71 3.00 -15.40
C THR A 84 59.56 4.26 -15.41
N GLU A 85 59.82 4.82 -14.23
CA GLU A 85 60.76 5.93 -14.05
C GLU A 85 61.94 5.53 -13.16
N GLY A 86 63.08 6.18 -13.40
CA GLY A 86 64.35 5.89 -12.73
C GLY A 86 64.40 6.33 -11.27
N ASP A 87 63.56 7.29 -10.89
CA ASP A 87 63.34 7.80 -9.54
C ASP A 87 61.83 7.84 -9.22
N ARG A 88 61.46 8.42 -8.08
CA ARG A 88 60.07 8.55 -7.61
C ARG A 88 59.51 9.96 -7.73
N GLU A 89 60.24 10.93 -8.27
CA GLU A 89 59.89 12.35 -8.15
C GLU A 89 58.57 12.68 -8.85
N HIS A 90 58.36 12.25 -10.10
CA HIS A 90 57.08 12.53 -10.77
C HIS A 90 55.90 11.76 -10.16
N PHE A 91 56.09 10.49 -9.77
CA PHE A 91 55.03 9.74 -9.09
C PHE A 91 54.65 10.36 -7.75
N ASP A 92 55.62 10.80 -6.93
CA ASP A 92 55.35 11.48 -5.68
C ASP A 92 54.71 12.87 -5.91
N TYR A 93 55.08 13.57 -6.99
CA TYR A 93 54.41 14.80 -7.43
C TYR A 93 52.95 14.55 -7.78
N TRP A 94 52.64 13.60 -8.66
CA TRP A 94 51.27 13.27 -9.08
C TRP A 94 50.41 12.79 -7.90
N LEU A 95 50.95 11.94 -7.03
CA LEU A 95 50.22 11.40 -5.87
C LEU A 95 49.91 12.46 -4.80
N ARG A 96 50.70 13.53 -4.71
CA ARG A 96 50.50 14.64 -3.76
C ARG A 96 49.82 15.85 -4.41
N HIS A 97 49.55 15.79 -5.72
CA HIS A 97 48.95 16.89 -6.44
C HIS A 97 47.50 17.10 -6.02
N ALA A 98 47.03 18.35 -5.99
CA ALA A 98 45.64 18.66 -5.61
C ALA A 98 44.61 18.12 -6.62
N LEU A 99 45.00 18.06 -7.88
CA LEU A 99 44.22 17.47 -8.98
C LEU A 99 44.60 16.00 -9.20
N PRO A 100 43.63 15.12 -9.53
CA PRO A 100 43.90 13.75 -9.95
C PRO A 100 44.70 13.74 -11.25
N HIS A 101 45.58 12.75 -11.38
CA HIS A 101 46.52 12.64 -12.51
C HIS A 101 46.37 11.30 -13.24
N VAL A 102 46.39 11.35 -14.56
CA VAL A 102 46.52 10.16 -15.42
C VAL A 102 47.83 10.18 -16.20
N VAL A 103 48.39 8.98 -16.41
CA VAL A 103 49.46 8.77 -17.39
C VAL A 103 48.84 8.20 -18.65
N ILE A 104 49.18 8.77 -19.81
CA ILE A 104 48.69 8.37 -21.12
C ILE A 104 49.85 7.95 -22.01
N LEU A 105 49.80 6.72 -22.53
CA LEU A 105 50.72 6.25 -23.56
C LEU A 105 50.08 6.34 -24.94
N ARG A 106 50.69 7.11 -25.84
CA ARG A 106 50.22 7.32 -27.22
C ARG A 106 50.98 6.42 -28.20
N ASP A 107 50.26 5.50 -28.84
CA ASP A 107 50.72 4.70 -29.97
C ASP A 107 50.33 5.40 -31.28
N GLN A 108 51.29 6.07 -31.91
CA GLN A 108 51.07 6.82 -33.15
C GLN A 108 50.82 5.90 -34.37
N GLU A 109 51.36 4.67 -34.36
CA GLU A 109 51.17 3.74 -35.47
C GLU A 109 49.74 3.17 -35.47
N LYS A 110 49.21 2.88 -34.27
CA LYS A 110 47.84 2.36 -34.12
C LYS A 110 46.78 3.45 -33.93
N ASN A 111 47.19 4.71 -33.76
CA ASN A 111 46.31 5.83 -33.44
C ASN A 111 45.50 5.58 -32.14
N LEU A 112 46.10 4.90 -31.17
CA LEU A 112 45.48 4.55 -29.89
C LEU A 112 46.21 5.23 -28.73
N SER A 113 45.45 5.54 -27.68
CA SER A 113 45.98 6.12 -26.45
C SER A 113 45.48 5.30 -25.28
N TYR A 114 46.39 4.80 -24.45
CA TYR A 114 46.07 4.00 -23.26
C TYR A 114 46.29 4.84 -22.03
N TRP A 115 45.45 4.69 -21.01
CA TRP A 115 45.52 5.55 -19.81
C TRP A 115 45.48 4.75 -18.52
N VAL A 116 46.03 5.34 -17.45
CA VAL A 116 45.90 4.83 -16.08
C VAL A 116 45.80 5.97 -15.08
N HIS A 117 44.89 5.86 -14.11
CA HIS A 117 44.85 6.75 -12.94
C HIS A 117 46.02 6.46 -12.00
N VAL A 118 46.77 7.49 -11.65
CA VAL A 118 47.87 7.42 -10.68
C VAL A 118 47.30 7.42 -9.26
N THR A 119 47.23 6.24 -8.64
CA THR A 119 46.82 6.09 -7.23
C THR A 119 47.88 5.32 -6.43
N PRO A 120 47.93 5.48 -5.09
CA PRO A 120 48.93 4.79 -4.26
C PRO A 120 48.93 3.26 -4.46
N GLU A 121 47.76 2.67 -4.71
CA GLU A 121 47.58 1.22 -4.86
C GLU A 121 48.09 0.69 -6.20
N ARG A 122 48.16 1.54 -7.23
CA ARG A 122 48.58 1.17 -8.59
C ARG A 122 50.06 1.43 -8.84
N VAL A 123 50.70 2.28 -8.04
CA VAL A 123 52.12 2.61 -8.15
C VAL A 123 52.97 1.56 -7.43
N VAL A 124 53.85 0.88 -8.18
CA VAL A 124 54.72 -0.19 -7.66
C VAL A 124 56.15 0.31 -7.54
N SER A 125 56.74 0.18 -6.35
CA SER A 125 58.16 0.51 -6.12
C SER A 125 59.09 -0.46 -6.86
N THR A 126 60.12 0.07 -7.51
CA THR A 126 61.21 -0.72 -8.11
C THR A 126 62.46 -0.74 -7.24
N GLY A 127 62.38 -0.22 -6.01
CA GLY A 127 63.48 -0.06 -5.07
C GLY A 127 64.23 1.27 -5.19
N LYS A 128 64.44 1.79 -6.41
CA LYS A 128 65.01 3.13 -6.66
C LYS A 128 64.04 4.12 -7.30
N GLY A 129 63.12 3.63 -8.14
CA GLY A 129 62.06 4.43 -8.74
C GLY A 129 60.69 3.78 -8.56
N ALA A 130 59.77 4.06 -9.46
CA ALA A 130 58.45 3.46 -9.48
C ALA A 130 57.98 3.12 -10.89
N LYS A 131 57.00 2.22 -10.96
CA LYS A 131 56.33 1.84 -12.21
C LYS A 131 54.82 1.73 -12.01
N ILE A 132 54.08 1.94 -13.08
CA ILE A 132 52.63 1.79 -13.14
C ILE A 132 52.26 1.03 -14.41
N LEU A 133 51.23 0.20 -14.33
CA LEU A 133 50.75 -0.59 -15.46
C LEU A 133 49.60 0.13 -16.16
N LEU A 134 49.71 0.31 -17.48
CA LEU A 134 48.61 0.74 -18.33
C LEU A 134 47.97 -0.49 -18.99
N SER A 135 46.69 -0.72 -18.73
CA SER A 135 45.97 -1.84 -19.34
C SER A 135 45.78 -1.63 -20.84
N ALA A 136 45.98 -2.68 -21.63
CA ALA A 136 45.71 -2.65 -23.07
C ALA A 136 44.21 -2.52 -23.38
N SER A 137 43.34 -2.84 -22.41
CA SER A 137 41.89 -2.66 -22.53
C SER A 137 41.41 -1.26 -22.16
N GLN A 138 42.28 -0.37 -21.67
CA GLN A 138 41.88 0.91 -21.07
C GLN A 138 42.35 2.07 -21.96
N THR A 139 41.50 2.48 -22.88
CA THR A 139 41.79 3.42 -23.97
C THR A 139 41.09 4.76 -23.81
N VAL A 140 41.60 5.80 -24.45
CA VAL A 140 40.95 7.13 -24.52
C VAL A 140 39.96 7.14 -25.68
N ASP A 141 38.73 6.75 -25.40
CA ASP A 141 37.63 6.62 -26.35
C ASP A 141 36.26 6.82 -25.67
N SER A 142 35.19 6.65 -26.45
CA SER A 142 33.80 6.77 -25.97
C SER A 142 33.47 5.74 -24.89
N ASP A 143 33.98 4.53 -25.03
CA ASP A 143 33.61 3.38 -24.21
C ASP A 143 34.18 3.51 -22.79
N HIS A 144 35.30 4.22 -22.64
CA HIS A 144 35.95 4.50 -21.36
C HIS A 144 35.79 5.94 -20.88
N ASN A 145 35.01 6.77 -21.58
CA ASN A 145 34.84 8.19 -21.26
C ASN A 145 34.29 8.40 -19.85
N GLU A 146 33.34 7.57 -19.43
CA GLU A 146 32.79 7.61 -18.07
C GLU A 146 33.85 7.32 -17.01
N ALA A 147 34.69 6.31 -17.23
CA ALA A 147 35.76 5.95 -16.31
C ALA A 147 36.84 7.04 -16.23
N LEU A 148 37.12 7.75 -17.33
CA LEU A 148 37.99 8.93 -17.35
C LEU A 148 37.38 10.09 -16.54
N SER A 149 36.08 10.37 -16.73
CA SER A 149 35.36 11.39 -15.96
C SER A 149 35.37 11.05 -14.47
N ASP A 150 35.18 9.78 -14.11
CA ASP A 150 35.20 9.33 -12.72
C ASP A 150 36.56 9.63 -12.04
N VAL A 151 37.68 9.56 -12.77
CA VAL A 151 38.99 9.99 -12.25
C VAL A 151 39.02 11.49 -11.98
N ALA A 152 38.53 12.30 -12.92
CA ALA A 152 38.50 13.75 -12.72
C ALA A 152 37.65 14.15 -11.51
N LEU A 153 36.53 13.46 -11.28
CA LEU A 153 35.59 13.76 -10.20
C LEU A 153 36.09 13.36 -8.80
N THR A 154 37.17 12.56 -8.66
CA THR A 154 37.70 12.17 -7.33
C THR A 154 38.20 13.35 -6.50
N GLN A 155 38.42 14.50 -7.13
CA GLN A 155 38.85 15.72 -6.44
C GLN A 155 37.70 16.43 -5.69
N LEU A 156 36.46 16.15 -6.07
CA LEU A 156 35.30 16.85 -5.52
C LEU A 156 35.02 16.31 -4.12
N ALA A 157 35.09 17.19 -3.12
CA ALA A 157 34.79 16.83 -1.74
C ALA A 157 33.27 16.81 -1.50
N ALA A 158 32.80 15.82 -0.74
CA ALA A 158 31.47 15.85 -0.15
C ALA A 158 31.51 16.72 1.12
N PRO A 159 30.66 17.74 1.24
CA PRO A 159 30.59 18.57 2.44
C PRO A 159 30.08 17.77 3.64
N ASN A 160 30.52 18.16 4.85
CA ASN A 160 29.91 17.65 6.08
C ASN A 160 28.62 18.42 6.37
N TRP A 161 27.53 17.69 6.62
CA TRP A 161 26.22 18.26 6.92
C TRP A 161 25.89 18.29 8.42
N ASP A 162 26.84 17.91 9.29
CA ASP A 162 26.68 18.02 10.74
C ASP A 162 26.42 19.46 11.19
N GLY A 163 25.54 19.64 12.18
CA GLY A 163 25.23 20.95 12.74
C GLY A 163 24.30 21.84 11.90
N THR A 164 24.02 21.48 10.65
CA THR A 164 23.15 22.24 9.72
C THR A 164 21.70 22.39 10.19
N ALA A 165 21.27 21.62 11.20
CA ALA A 165 20.01 21.88 11.89
C ALA A 165 19.94 23.32 12.44
N TRP A 166 21.08 23.81 12.96
CA TRP A 166 21.17 25.11 13.58
C TRP A 166 21.56 26.19 12.57
N THR A 167 22.56 25.93 11.74
CA THR A 167 23.18 26.96 10.88
C THR A 167 22.56 27.08 9.49
N GLY A 168 21.73 26.12 9.06
CA GLY A 168 21.41 25.96 7.64
C GLY A 168 22.63 25.59 6.80
N ALA A 169 22.51 25.68 5.47
CA ALA A 169 23.65 25.57 4.57
C ALA A 169 24.49 26.84 4.57
N VAL A 170 25.82 26.69 4.57
CA VAL A 170 26.72 27.84 4.76
C VAL A 170 26.88 28.67 3.46
N HIS A 171 26.70 28.10 2.27
CA HIS A 171 26.67 28.82 0.99
C HIS A 171 25.99 27.98 -0.11
N LEU A 172 24.75 28.31 -0.49
CA LEU A 172 24.06 27.69 -1.64
C LEU A 172 23.99 28.70 -2.81
N PRO A 173 24.22 28.27 -4.07
CA PRO A 173 23.97 29.11 -5.22
C PRO A 173 22.47 29.48 -5.31
N PRO A 174 22.11 30.73 -5.67
CA PRO A 174 20.70 31.14 -5.76
C PRO A 174 19.84 30.27 -6.70
N ALA A 175 20.45 29.74 -7.77
CA ALA A 175 19.78 28.83 -8.70
C ALA A 175 19.33 27.51 -8.05
N ASP A 176 19.98 27.08 -6.97
CA ASP A 176 19.72 25.80 -6.30
C ASP A 176 18.78 25.94 -5.09
N GLU A 177 18.55 27.16 -4.61
CA GLU A 177 17.81 27.41 -3.36
C GLU A 177 16.37 26.90 -3.41
N ILE A 178 15.67 27.04 -4.53
CA ILE A 178 14.28 26.55 -4.68
C ILE A 178 14.22 25.03 -4.57
N ARG A 179 15.13 24.32 -5.26
CA ARG A 179 15.22 22.85 -5.19
C ARG A 179 15.59 22.38 -3.79
N HIS A 180 16.51 23.07 -3.12
CA HIS A 180 16.85 22.79 -1.72
C HIS A 180 15.69 23.08 -0.77
N ALA A 181 14.91 24.13 -0.99
CA ALA A 181 13.71 24.45 -0.21
C ALA A 181 12.63 23.36 -0.33
N LEU A 182 12.60 22.60 -1.43
CA LEU A 182 11.60 21.56 -1.67
C LEU A 182 12.08 20.13 -1.32
N ILE A 183 13.37 19.81 -1.46
CA ILE A 183 13.90 18.46 -1.18
C ILE A 183 14.57 18.39 0.20
N THR A 184 15.37 19.40 0.55
CA THR A 184 16.11 19.46 1.82
C THR A 184 15.85 20.78 2.54
N PRO A 185 14.58 21.12 2.85
CA PRO A 185 14.19 22.43 3.38
C PRO A 185 14.91 22.81 4.65
N ARG A 186 15.39 21.85 5.44
CA ARG A 186 16.19 22.09 6.64
C ARG A 186 17.41 22.99 6.39
N LEU A 187 17.96 22.98 5.18
CA LEU A 187 19.12 23.79 4.83
C LEU A 187 18.77 25.25 4.54
N ILE A 188 17.51 25.55 4.23
CA ILE A 188 17.00 26.87 3.86
C ILE A 188 16.17 27.47 5.00
N ALA A 189 15.28 26.67 5.59
CA ALA A 189 14.35 27.13 6.61
C ALA A 189 15.09 27.63 7.87
N PRO A 190 14.78 28.84 8.36
CA PRO A 190 15.44 29.39 9.55
C PRO A 190 15.13 28.52 10.77
N HIS A 191 16.12 28.25 11.62
CA HIS A 191 15.93 27.44 12.82
C HIS A 191 14.85 28.05 13.75
N PRO A 192 13.95 27.28 14.38
CA PRO A 192 12.87 27.83 15.22
C PRO A 192 13.33 28.78 16.34
N ASN A 193 14.53 28.56 16.87
CA ASN A 193 15.09 29.39 17.95
C ASN A 193 16.04 30.50 17.44
N LEU A 194 16.24 30.61 16.13
CA LEU A 194 16.88 31.76 15.50
C LEU A 194 15.74 32.62 14.97
N ALA A 195 15.50 33.79 15.55
CA ALA A 195 14.45 34.68 15.10
C ALA A 195 15.03 35.61 14.01
N PRO A 196 14.85 35.32 12.70
CA PRO A 196 15.35 36.20 11.66
C PRO A 196 14.57 37.52 11.67
N ASP A 197 15.19 38.57 11.15
CA ASP A 197 14.59 39.91 11.05
C ASP A 197 13.52 39.96 9.94
N SER A 198 13.68 39.16 8.87
CA SER A 198 12.72 38.97 7.78
C SER A 198 12.76 37.53 7.26
N ILE A 199 11.71 37.11 6.56
CA ILE A 199 11.61 35.82 5.87
C ILE A 199 11.61 36.07 4.36
N THR A 200 12.55 35.44 3.66
CA THR A 200 12.63 35.43 2.19
C THR A 200 11.60 34.48 1.57
N GLY A 201 11.34 34.58 0.27
CA GLY A 201 10.42 33.66 -0.42
C GLY A 201 10.88 32.20 -0.35
N GLN A 202 12.18 31.94 -0.47
CA GLN A 202 12.76 30.59 -0.39
C GLN A 202 12.65 30.01 1.01
N GLU A 203 12.87 30.82 2.05
CA GLU A 203 12.65 30.42 3.45
C GLU A 203 11.17 30.14 3.71
N ALA A 204 10.26 30.96 3.20
CA ALA A 204 8.82 30.72 3.30
C ALA A 204 8.42 29.40 2.64
N LEU A 205 8.95 29.13 1.44
CA LEU A 205 8.72 27.88 0.71
C LEU A 205 9.26 26.68 1.49
N ALA A 206 10.45 26.78 2.08
CA ALA A 206 11.04 25.72 2.89
C ALA A 206 10.25 25.47 4.19
N LEU A 207 9.74 26.52 4.84
CA LEU A 207 8.86 26.40 6.00
C LEU A 207 7.53 25.73 5.64
N GLN A 208 6.95 26.06 4.47
CA GLN A 208 5.75 25.42 3.95
C GLN A 208 5.98 23.95 3.59
N ALA A 209 7.12 23.61 2.97
CA ALA A 209 7.49 22.23 2.67
C ALA A 209 7.69 21.38 3.95
N LEU A 210 8.11 22.02 5.05
CA LEU A 210 8.19 21.42 6.38
C LEU A 210 6.87 21.39 7.16
N LEU A 211 5.83 22.09 6.67
CA LEU A 211 4.57 22.35 7.37
C LEU A 211 4.82 22.82 8.81
N ARG A 212 5.68 23.84 8.96
CA ARG A 212 5.95 24.44 10.26
C ARG A 212 4.85 25.42 10.64
N MET A 213 4.43 25.38 11.91
CA MET A 213 3.44 26.32 12.46
C MET A 213 3.79 27.79 12.25
N ASP A 214 5.08 28.10 12.15
CA ASP A 214 5.55 29.47 11.96
C ASP A 214 5.05 30.07 10.63
N ILE A 215 4.96 29.27 9.55
CA ILE A 215 4.47 29.78 8.27
C ILE A 215 2.97 30.04 8.28
N GLU A 216 2.18 29.20 8.95
CA GLU A 216 0.73 29.43 9.13
C GLU A 216 0.48 30.78 9.82
N ARG A 217 1.25 31.09 10.87
CA ARG A 217 1.17 32.37 11.59
C ARG A 217 1.63 33.57 10.77
N ILE A 218 2.50 33.37 9.79
CA ILE A 218 2.97 34.44 8.90
C ILE A 218 1.89 34.75 7.84
N LEU A 219 1.33 33.70 7.23
CA LEU A 219 0.33 33.79 6.17
C LEU A 219 -1.02 34.27 6.71
N ASP A 220 -1.41 33.82 7.90
CA ASP A 220 -2.64 34.20 8.60
C ASP A 220 -2.32 34.66 10.05
N PRO A 221 -1.95 35.95 10.23
CA PRO A 221 -1.64 36.48 11.55
C PRO A 221 -2.91 36.61 12.39
N PHE A 222 -3.04 35.75 13.41
CA PHE A 222 -4.10 35.88 14.41
C PHE A 222 -3.97 37.20 15.20
N ASP A 223 -5.03 38.00 15.20
CA ASP A 223 -5.13 39.23 15.99
C ASP A 223 -5.60 38.88 17.42
N PHE A 224 -4.68 38.85 18.38
CA PHE A 224 -5.04 38.73 19.80
C PHE A 224 -5.59 40.09 20.27
N SER A 225 -6.85 40.38 19.96
CA SER A 225 -7.53 41.58 20.47
C SER A 225 -7.72 41.46 22.00
N GLY A 226 -6.74 41.92 22.77
CA GLY A 226 -6.81 41.90 24.23
C GLY A 226 -5.63 42.53 24.97
N SER A 227 -4.42 42.55 24.40
CA SER A 227 -3.31 43.32 24.96
C SER A 227 -2.96 44.47 24.02
N ALA A 228 -3.43 45.66 24.36
CA ALA A 228 -2.92 46.89 23.80
C ALA A 228 -1.44 47.04 24.20
N GLN A 229 -0.52 46.55 23.36
CA GLN A 229 0.87 47.00 23.35
C GLN A 229 1.55 46.72 21.99
N GLU A 230 1.95 47.83 21.38
CA GLU A 230 2.84 48.04 20.22
C GLU A 230 2.31 47.73 18.80
N PRO A 231 1.84 48.76 18.06
CA PRO A 231 1.44 48.68 16.64
C PRO A 231 2.60 48.52 15.64
N ASP A 232 3.78 48.05 16.04
CA ASP A 232 4.98 48.11 15.17
C ASP A 232 5.95 46.93 15.34
N ALA A 233 5.44 45.73 15.67
CA ALA A 233 6.19 44.51 15.41
C ALA A 233 6.20 44.28 13.89
N THR A 234 7.27 44.71 13.23
CA THR A 234 7.47 44.63 11.77
C THR A 234 7.10 43.23 11.27
N ARG A 235 6.06 43.16 10.44
CA ARG A 235 5.57 41.90 9.89
C ARG A 235 6.71 41.18 9.16
N LYS A 236 7.12 40.02 9.64
CA LYS A 236 8.32 39.31 9.15
C LYS A 236 8.14 38.56 7.82
N GLY A 237 6.98 38.67 7.17
CA GLY A 237 6.65 37.98 5.91
C GLY A 237 5.34 38.50 5.29
N LEU A 238 4.81 37.79 4.30
CA LEU A 238 3.59 38.19 3.56
C LEU A 238 2.35 37.44 4.06
N SER A 239 1.16 38.06 3.97
CA SER A 239 -0.13 37.36 4.14
C SER A 239 -0.35 36.35 3.03
N LEU A 240 -1.32 35.44 3.21
CA LEU A 240 -1.73 34.52 2.17
C LEU A 240 -2.10 35.24 0.85
N GLU A 241 -2.89 36.31 0.91
CA GLU A 241 -3.31 37.06 -0.28
C GLU A 241 -2.19 37.91 -0.91
N GLU A 242 -1.27 38.45 -0.10
CA GLU A 242 -0.09 39.17 -0.60
C GLU A 242 0.91 38.19 -1.24
N ALA A 243 1.16 37.05 -0.60
CA ALA A 243 2.03 36.00 -1.12
C ALA A 243 1.51 35.46 -2.46
N ARG A 244 0.19 35.24 -2.58
CA ARG A 244 -0.47 34.80 -3.83
C ARG A 244 -0.28 35.77 -5.00
N LYS A 245 -0.17 37.08 -4.70
CA LYS A 245 -0.01 38.15 -5.71
C LYS A 245 1.42 38.67 -5.83
N SER A 246 2.34 38.20 -4.99
CA SER A 246 3.73 38.63 -4.93
C SER A 246 4.44 38.46 -6.26
N ASP A 247 5.39 39.32 -6.63
CA ASP A 247 6.23 39.08 -7.83
C ASP A 247 7.34 38.03 -7.58
N ASP A 248 7.58 37.68 -6.31
CA ASP A 248 8.46 36.57 -5.94
C ASP A 248 7.73 35.22 -6.12
N TRP A 249 8.24 34.41 -7.05
CA TRP A 249 7.69 33.09 -7.35
C TRP A 249 7.64 32.18 -6.13
N SER A 250 8.63 32.24 -5.23
CA SER A 250 8.68 31.35 -4.05
C SER A 250 7.59 31.70 -3.04
N TRP A 251 7.22 32.98 -2.91
CA TRP A 251 6.06 33.40 -2.14
C TRP A 251 4.73 32.95 -2.78
N ARG A 252 4.61 33.04 -4.12
CA ARG A 252 3.44 32.49 -4.83
C ARG A 252 3.31 30.98 -4.62
N ALA A 253 4.41 30.24 -4.73
CA ALA A 253 4.46 28.80 -4.52
C ALA A 253 4.11 28.41 -3.07
N THR A 254 4.58 29.20 -2.09
CA THR A 254 4.21 29.06 -0.67
C THR A 254 2.69 29.17 -0.50
N ALA A 255 2.07 30.21 -1.05
CA ALA A 255 0.62 30.40 -0.99
C ALA A 255 -0.14 29.27 -1.69
N ALA A 256 0.31 28.85 -2.88
CA ALA A 256 -0.32 27.78 -3.64
C ALA A 256 -0.28 26.43 -2.89
N LEU A 257 0.85 26.09 -2.28
CA LEU A 257 0.98 24.89 -1.44
C LEU A 257 0.08 24.95 -0.21
N HIS A 258 0.00 26.11 0.45
CA HIS A 258 -0.88 26.30 1.60
C HIS A 258 -2.35 26.07 1.23
N ARG A 259 -2.82 26.69 0.14
CA ARG A 259 -4.21 26.52 -0.33
C ARG A 259 -4.50 25.08 -0.76
N TRP A 260 -3.57 24.42 -1.44
CA TRP A 260 -3.75 23.01 -1.80
C TRP A 260 -3.85 22.10 -0.57
N GLN A 261 -3.01 22.32 0.44
CA GLN A 261 -2.93 21.45 1.62
C GLN A 261 -4.08 21.68 2.62
N TYR A 262 -4.48 22.93 2.84
CA TYR A 262 -5.46 23.29 3.87
C TYR A 262 -6.86 23.63 3.30
N GLU A 263 -6.95 24.15 2.08
CA GLU A 263 -8.24 24.48 1.43
C GLU A 263 -8.66 23.46 0.37
N GLY A 264 -7.76 22.56 -0.06
CA GLY A 264 -8.00 21.62 -1.14
C GLY A 264 -8.04 22.23 -2.54
N ASN A 265 -7.65 23.51 -2.70
CA ASN A 265 -7.62 24.20 -4.00
C ASN A 265 -6.26 24.04 -4.68
N SER A 266 -6.24 23.43 -5.87
CA SER A 266 -5.03 23.18 -6.66
C SER A 266 -4.83 24.14 -7.84
N ASP A 267 -5.75 25.07 -8.11
CA ASP A 267 -5.72 25.96 -9.28
C ASP A 267 -4.44 26.81 -9.30
N ASP A 268 -4.09 27.42 -8.15
CA ASP A 268 -2.89 28.22 -8.02
C ASP A 268 -1.62 27.37 -8.17
N LEU A 269 -1.64 26.11 -7.67
CA LEU A 269 -0.52 25.18 -7.73
C LEU A 269 -0.21 24.77 -9.18
N ILE A 270 -1.26 24.44 -9.95
CA ILE A 270 -1.16 24.13 -11.38
C ILE A 270 -0.74 25.38 -12.16
N GLY A 271 -1.24 26.55 -11.78
CA GLY A 271 -0.92 27.85 -12.38
C GLY A 271 0.55 28.29 -12.23
N LEU A 272 1.31 27.71 -11.30
CA LEU A 272 2.72 28.07 -11.07
C LEU A 272 3.60 27.88 -12.32
N VAL A 273 3.28 26.93 -13.19
CA VAL A 273 4.05 26.66 -14.41
C VAL A 273 4.02 27.87 -15.34
N GLY A 274 2.87 28.52 -15.49
CA GLY A 274 2.72 29.73 -16.31
C GLY A 274 3.30 30.99 -15.64
N ALA A 275 3.53 30.96 -14.32
CA ALA A 275 4.11 32.07 -13.57
C ALA A 275 5.64 32.01 -13.48
N ALA A 276 6.26 30.88 -13.81
CA ALA A 276 7.70 30.69 -13.75
C ALA A 276 8.42 31.48 -14.86
N SER A 277 9.42 32.27 -14.48
CA SER A 277 10.22 33.10 -15.38
C SER A 277 11.65 32.60 -15.54
N THR A 278 12.14 31.77 -14.61
CA THR A 278 13.50 31.22 -14.63
C THR A 278 13.50 29.68 -14.74
N PRO A 279 14.59 29.03 -15.21
CA PRO A 279 14.65 27.57 -15.29
C PRO A 279 14.42 26.86 -13.93
N PRO A 280 14.99 27.32 -12.80
CA PRO A 280 14.73 26.70 -11.49
C PRO A 280 13.27 26.79 -11.04
N GLU A 281 12.62 27.95 -11.23
CA GLU A 281 11.18 28.11 -10.94
C GLU A 281 10.33 27.18 -11.80
N ARG A 282 10.68 27.03 -13.08
CA ARG A 282 9.95 26.20 -14.04
C ARG A 282 10.09 24.72 -13.70
N ALA A 283 11.30 24.27 -13.34
CA ALA A 283 11.53 22.90 -12.86
C ALA A 283 10.72 22.62 -11.57
N ALA A 284 10.78 23.53 -10.59
CA ALA A 284 10.05 23.39 -9.34
C ALA A 284 8.52 23.39 -9.53
N ALA A 285 7.99 24.29 -10.37
CA ALA A 285 6.57 24.33 -10.71
C ALA A 285 6.08 23.02 -11.33
N VAL A 286 6.85 22.48 -12.28
CA VAL A 286 6.56 21.20 -12.94
C VAL A 286 6.59 20.05 -11.95
N VAL A 287 7.58 20.01 -11.05
CA VAL A 287 7.64 18.98 -10.00
C VAL A 287 6.43 19.07 -9.07
N LEU A 288 6.05 20.27 -8.61
CA LEU A 288 4.85 20.46 -7.78
C LEU A 288 3.55 20.04 -8.49
N CYS A 289 3.41 20.37 -9.78
CA CYS A 289 2.28 19.94 -10.61
C CYS A 289 2.27 18.41 -10.78
N CYS A 290 3.43 17.79 -11.02
CA CYS A 290 3.60 16.34 -11.07
C CYS A 290 3.16 15.67 -9.76
N ILE A 291 3.56 16.23 -8.61
CA ILE A 291 3.16 15.72 -7.29
C ILE A 291 1.65 15.77 -7.12
N HIS A 292 1.00 16.88 -7.47
CA HIS A 292 -0.46 16.99 -7.42
C HIS A 292 -1.13 15.87 -8.23
N HIS A 293 -0.76 15.68 -9.49
CA HIS A 293 -1.33 14.64 -10.34
C HIS A 293 -1.08 13.23 -9.81
N LEU A 294 0.08 12.96 -9.22
CA LEU A 294 0.36 11.69 -8.56
C LEU A 294 -0.57 11.42 -7.35
N TRP A 295 -0.91 12.45 -6.58
CA TRP A 295 -1.86 12.35 -5.46
C TRP A 295 -3.29 12.12 -5.94
N GLU A 296 -3.64 12.64 -7.11
CA GLU A 296 -4.89 12.37 -7.82
C GLU A 296 -4.89 11.04 -8.60
N ASN A 297 -3.81 10.23 -8.50
CA ASN A 297 -3.63 8.97 -9.23
C ASN A 297 -3.66 9.14 -10.77
N ASP A 298 -3.18 10.28 -11.28
CA ASP A 298 -3.09 10.63 -12.71
C ASP A 298 -1.64 10.69 -13.20
N ALA A 299 -0.99 9.53 -13.24
CA ALA A 299 0.41 9.42 -13.68
C ALA A 299 0.61 9.78 -15.16
N ASP A 300 -0.40 9.59 -16.02
CA ASP A 300 -0.32 9.90 -17.45
C ASP A 300 -0.25 11.41 -17.70
N THR A 301 -1.09 12.21 -17.02
CA THR A 301 -1.00 13.67 -17.11
C THR A 301 0.31 14.18 -16.52
N ALA A 302 0.74 13.65 -15.37
CA ALA A 302 2.02 14.00 -14.76
C ALA A 302 3.20 13.73 -15.73
N LEU A 303 3.19 12.58 -16.43
CA LEU A 303 4.25 12.20 -17.37
C LEU A 303 4.36 13.21 -18.51
N ARG A 304 3.23 13.62 -19.08
CA ARG A 304 3.20 14.63 -20.15
C ARG A 304 3.75 15.98 -19.68
N VAL A 305 3.33 16.47 -18.51
CA VAL A 305 3.81 17.76 -17.97
C VAL A 305 5.33 17.76 -17.76
N VAL A 306 5.90 16.64 -17.29
CA VAL A 306 7.36 16.51 -17.13
C VAL A 306 8.07 16.39 -18.49
N GLN A 307 7.48 15.69 -19.46
CA GLN A 307 8.04 15.57 -20.81
C GLN A 307 8.10 16.92 -21.53
N ASP A 308 7.03 17.71 -21.45
CA ASP A 308 6.97 19.05 -22.05
C ASP A 308 8.05 19.96 -21.43
N ALA A 309 8.28 19.86 -20.11
CA ALA A 309 9.35 20.61 -19.45
C ALA A 309 10.74 20.22 -19.96
N LEU A 310 11.00 18.93 -20.16
CA LEU A 310 12.28 18.40 -20.63
C LEU A 310 12.62 18.76 -22.09
N GLU A 311 11.71 19.41 -22.84
CA GLU A 311 12.03 19.99 -24.16
C GLU A 311 12.96 21.21 -24.05
N HIS A 312 13.08 21.82 -22.86
CA HIS A 312 14.00 22.91 -22.59
C HIS A 312 15.40 22.40 -22.23
N ASP A 313 16.44 22.99 -22.83
CA ASP A 313 17.85 22.60 -22.63
C ASP A 313 18.65 23.62 -21.78
N ASP A 314 17.98 24.53 -21.09
CA ASP A 314 18.58 25.57 -20.25
C ASP A 314 18.65 25.21 -18.75
N TYR A 315 18.19 24.01 -18.36
CA TYR A 315 18.30 23.52 -16.98
C TYR A 315 19.74 23.16 -16.61
N THR A 316 20.09 23.41 -15.34
CA THR A 316 21.31 22.88 -14.72
C THR A 316 21.32 21.34 -14.78
N SER A 317 22.48 20.72 -14.67
CA SER A 317 22.59 19.25 -14.69
C SER A 317 21.76 18.62 -13.57
N VAL A 318 21.68 19.24 -12.38
CA VAL A 318 20.91 18.72 -11.25
C VAL A 318 19.40 18.92 -11.44
N ASP A 319 18.95 20.08 -11.94
CA ASP A 319 17.50 20.30 -12.19
C ASP A 319 16.98 19.44 -13.35
N HIS A 320 17.81 19.18 -14.37
CA HIS A 320 17.48 18.24 -15.43
C HIS A 320 17.34 16.83 -14.88
N ALA A 321 18.32 16.36 -14.10
CA ALA A 321 18.26 15.06 -13.42
C ALA A 321 17.05 14.97 -12.46
N TRP A 322 16.66 16.08 -11.84
CA TRP A 322 15.49 16.16 -10.98
C TRP A 322 14.19 15.87 -11.75
N LEU A 323 14.02 16.49 -12.94
CA LEU A 323 12.90 16.22 -13.84
C LEU A 323 12.96 14.80 -14.42
N GLU A 324 14.14 14.31 -14.80
CA GLU A 324 14.32 12.93 -15.28
C GLU A 324 13.97 11.89 -14.22
N ALA A 325 14.28 12.14 -12.94
CA ALA A 325 13.90 11.26 -11.85
C ALA A 325 12.38 11.15 -11.69
N GLN A 326 11.65 12.28 -11.83
CA GLN A 326 10.19 12.26 -11.87
C GLN A 326 9.69 11.49 -13.09
N ARG A 327 10.28 11.72 -14.28
CA ARG A 327 9.92 11.00 -15.50
C ARG A 327 10.14 9.50 -15.36
N ALA A 328 11.27 9.05 -14.83
CA ALA A 328 11.58 7.64 -14.62
C ALA A 328 10.55 6.98 -13.67
N ARG A 329 10.21 7.67 -12.57
CA ARG A 329 9.12 7.24 -11.66
C ARG A 329 7.78 7.09 -12.38
N LEU A 330 7.42 8.06 -13.23
CA LEU A 330 6.14 8.07 -13.94
C LEU A 330 6.08 7.02 -15.06
N LEU A 331 7.19 6.79 -15.76
CA LEU A 331 7.33 5.70 -16.73
C LEU A 331 7.11 4.35 -16.03
N LEU A 332 7.66 4.16 -14.83
CA LEU A 332 7.43 2.95 -14.04
C LEU A 332 5.94 2.78 -13.65
N GLU A 333 5.29 3.86 -13.21
CA GLU A 333 3.89 3.82 -12.79
C GLU A 333 2.90 3.62 -13.95
N THR A 334 3.28 4.01 -15.17
CA THR A 334 2.47 3.86 -16.40
C THR A 334 2.80 2.61 -17.23
N GLY A 335 3.76 1.79 -16.78
CA GLY A 335 4.07 0.48 -17.38
C GLY A 335 5.24 0.46 -18.37
N ARG A 336 5.96 1.57 -18.55
CA ARG A 336 7.16 1.67 -19.40
C ARG A 336 8.41 1.29 -18.60
N HIS A 337 8.47 0.02 -18.15
CA HIS A 337 9.47 -0.45 -17.18
C HIS A 337 10.91 -0.39 -17.68
N GLU A 338 11.18 -0.76 -18.93
CA GLU A 338 12.55 -0.72 -19.50
C GLU A 338 13.05 0.73 -19.61
N ASP A 339 12.25 1.62 -20.18
CA ASP A 339 12.56 3.06 -20.24
C ASP A 339 12.78 3.65 -18.85
N ALA A 340 11.98 3.24 -17.85
CA ALA A 340 12.13 3.67 -16.47
C ALA A 340 13.44 3.15 -15.85
N PHE A 341 13.83 1.91 -16.15
CA PHE A 341 15.07 1.31 -15.68
C PHE A 341 16.29 2.05 -16.24
N ASP A 342 16.36 2.17 -17.56
CA ASP A 342 17.50 2.77 -18.25
C ASP A 342 17.68 4.24 -17.85
N LEU A 343 16.58 5.01 -17.83
CA LEU A 343 16.60 6.40 -17.40
C LEU A 343 17.04 6.53 -15.94
N ALA A 344 16.46 5.75 -15.03
CA ALA A 344 16.84 5.80 -13.62
C ALA A 344 18.30 5.35 -13.38
N MET A 345 18.84 4.43 -14.17
CA MET A 345 20.26 4.06 -14.10
C MET A 345 21.16 5.20 -14.56
N ALA A 346 20.82 5.87 -15.66
CA ALA A 346 21.57 7.01 -16.16
C ALA A 346 21.54 8.19 -15.16
N THR A 347 20.36 8.56 -14.66
CA THR A 347 20.19 9.72 -13.77
C THR A 347 20.90 9.55 -12.41
N GLN A 348 21.17 8.31 -11.94
CA GLN A 348 21.94 8.07 -10.71
C GLN A 348 23.37 8.65 -10.73
N ARG A 349 23.92 8.89 -11.92
CA ARG A 349 25.24 9.48 -12.10
C ARG A 349 25.35 10.88 -11.48
N ILE A 350 24.24 11.62 -11.39
CA ILE A 350 24.22 13.02 -10.94
C ILE A 350 24.88 13.23 -9.57
N HIS A 351 24.77 12.26 -8.64
CA HIS A 351 25.41 12.40 -7.33
C HIS A 351 26.94 12.40 -7.41
N ARG A 352 27.54 11.69 -8.39
CA ARG A 352 28.99 11.75 -8.61
C ARG A 352 29.43 13.04 -9.29
N GLU A 353 28.57 13.60 -10.14
CA GLU A 353 28.83 14.84 -10.88
C GLU A 353 28.67 16.09 -10.00
N ALA A 354 27.75 16.04 -9.03
CA ALA A 354 27.50 17.10 -8.05
C ALA A 354 27.53 16.55 -6.60
N PRO A 355 28.67 16.04 -6.09
CA PRO A 355 28.74 15.42 -4.76
C PRO A 355 28.59 16.43 -3.61
N HIS A 356 28.69 17.73 -3.92
CA HIS A 356 28.45 18.82 -2.98
C HIS A 356 26.98 19.19 -2.83
N ASP A 357 26.11 18.73 -3.75
CA ASP A 357 24.68 18.98 -3.70
C ASP A 357 23.96 17.81 -3.02
N VAL A 358 23.39 18.06 -1.84
CA VAL A 358 22.69 17.02 -1.07
C VAL A 358 21.43 16.52 -1.77
N THR A 359 20.78 17.34 -2.59
CA THR A 359 19.60 16.91 -3.33
C THR A 359 19.98 16.02 -4.50
N ALA A 360 21.17 16.18 -5.10
CA ALA A 360 21.68 15.26 -6.12
C ALA A 360 21.84 13.84 -5.53
N ALA A 361 22.26 13.74 -4.26
CA ALA A 361 22.27 12.47 -3.53
C ALA A 361 20.84 11.90 -3.36
N ALA A 362 19.87 12.76 -3.00
CA ALA A 362 18.47 12.36 -2.84
C ALA A 362 17.85 11.85 -4.16
N ILE A 363 18.08 12.58 -5.26
CA ILE A 363 17.62 12.25 -6.62
C ILE A 363 18.23 10.91 -7.07
N ALA A 364 19.53 10.70 -6.85
CA ALA A 364 20.18 9.43 -7.15
C ALA A 364 19.62 8.27 -6.29
N GLY A 365 19.37 8.50 -5.00
CA GLY A 365 18.70 7.52 -4.12
C GLY A 365 17.31 7.12 -4.63
N ALA A 366 16.49 8.11 -5.01
CA ALA A 366 15.19 7.88 -5.61
C ALA A 366 15.27 7.05 -6.90
N CYS A 367 16.22 7.37 -7.79
CA CYS A 367 16.45 6.62 -9.03
C CYS A 367 16.98 5.19 -8.79
N ALA A 368 17.78 4.97 -7.75
CA ALA A 368 18.19 3.62 -7.35
C ALA A 368 16.97 2.77 -6.93
N GLY A 369 16.02 3.37 -6.20
CA GLY A 369 14.74 2.73 -5.87
C GLY A 369 13.88 2.42 -7.11
N THR A 370 13.78 3.36 -8.06
CA THR A 370 13.02 3.20 -9.31
C THR A 370 13.62 2.09 -10.18
N SER A 371 14.93 2.11 -10.44
CA SER A 371 15.62 1.10 -11.25
C SER A 371 15.50 -0.30 -10.62
N PHE A 372 15.63 -0.45 -9.30
CA PHE A 372 15.44 -1.75 -8.65
C PHE A 372 14.05 -2.34 -8.90
N LYS A 373 13.00 -1.53 -8.79
CA LYS A 373 11.62 -1.98 -9.05
C LYS A 373 11.39 -2.28 -10.53
N ALA A 374 12.00 -1.50 -11.42
CA ALA A 374 11.91 -1.67 -12.85
C ALA A 374 12.65 -2.94 -13.34
N ALA A 375 13.73 -3.36 -12.67
CA ALA A 375 14.44 -4.62 -12.99
C ALA A 375 13.58 -5.88 -12.82
N GLY A 376 12.53 -5.82 -11.98
CA GLY A 376 11.65 -6.93 -11.67
C GLY A 376 12.06 -7.72 -10.43
N TRP A 377 11.21 -8.68 -10.05
CA TRP A 377 11.36 -9.45 -8.81
C TRP A 377 12.75 -10.11 -8.72
N MET A 378 13.50 -9.81 -7.65
CA MET A 378 14.85 -10.34 -7.33
C MET A 378 15.94 -10.11 -8.40
N LYS A 379 15.74 -9.20 -9.35
CA LYS A 379 16.74 -8.90 -10.40
C LYS A 379 17.47 -7.57 -10.21
N GLY A 380 17.04 -6.73 -9.27
CA GLY A 380 17.65 -5.43 -9.04
C GLY A 380 18.87 -5.49 -8.11
N ASP A 381 19.73 -4.49 -8.21
CA ASP A 381 20.95 -4.35 -7.41
C ASP A 381 20.64 -3.82 -6.00
N LEU A 382 20.46 -4.75 -5.05
CA LEU A 382 20.16 -4.43 -3.66
C LEU A 382 21.29 -3.63 -2.99
N ALA A 383 22.56 -3.93 -3.31
CA ALA A 383 23.70 -3.23 -2.72
C ALA A 383 23.72 -1.76 -3.14
N ASN A 384 23.48 -1.49 -4.42
CA ASN A 384 23.37 -0.13 -4.93
C ASN A 384 22.22 0.65 -4.29
N ILE A 385 21.02 0.07 -4.11
CA ILE A 385 19.93 0.75 -3.38
C ILE A 385 20.37 1.14 -1.98
N VAL A 386 20.94 0.19 -1.23
CA VAL A 386 21.32 0.42 0.16
C VAL A 386 22.34 1.55 0.25
N GLN A 387 23.37 1.53 -0.60
CA GLN A 387 24.40 2.56 -0.63
C GLN A 387 23.85 3.94 -1.06
N ARG A 388 22.92 3.98 -2.02
CA ARG A 388 22.37 5.25 -2.53
C ARG A 388 21.30 5.85 -1.63
N ASN A 389 20.52 5.02 -0.93
CA ASN A 389 19.55 5.51 0.06
C ASN A 389 20.20 5.95 1.36
N ASP A 390 21.45 5.56 1.61
CA ASP A 390 22.23 5.99 2.76
C ASP A 390 22.79 7.40 2.55
N ASN A 391 21.90 8.40 2.61
CA ASN A 391 22.24 9.79 2.38
C ASN A 391 21.52 10.75 3.36
N PRO A 392 22.04 11.97 3.58
CA PRO A 392 21.49 12.91 4.56
C PRO A 392 20.02 13.28 4.34
N ALA A 393 19.60 13.48 3.08
CA ALA A 393 18.22 13.85 2.77
C ALA A 393 17.22 12.74 3.17
N SER A 394 17.58 11.47 2.92
CA SER A 394 16.82 10.31 3.38
C SER A 394 16.77 10.23 4.91
N TRP A 395 17.90 10.40 5.60
CA TRP A 395 17.94 10.37 7.07
C TRP A 395 17.11 11.49 7.72
N TRP A 396 17.19 12.72 7.20
CA TRP A 396 16.38 13.84 7.70
C TRP A 396 14.88 13.62 7.48
N ARG A 397 14.50 13.04 6.35
CA ARG A 397 13.11 12.68 6.09
C ARG A 397 12.63 11.57 7.05
N SER A 398 13.42 10.53 7.28
CA SER A 398 13.12 9.49 8.27
C SER A 398 12.97 10.05 9.68
N GLN A 399 13.78 11.06 10.05
CA GLN A 399 13.63 11.78 11.31
C GLN A 399 12.27 12.49 11.41
N ILE A 400 11.82 13.17 10.35
CA ILE A 400 10.49 13.81 10.29
C ILE A 400 9.38 12.77 10.44
N THR A 401 9.44 11.65 9.73
CA THR A 401 8.47 10.54 9.87
C THR A 401 8.44 10.00 11.30
N SER A 402 9.61 9.78 11.90
CA SER A 402 9.72 9.30 13.29
C SER A 402 9.07 10.26 14.28
N TYR A 403 9.24 11.58 14.10
CA TYR A 403 8.58 12.57 14.94
C TYR A 403 7.06 12.56 14.77
N GLY A 404 6.55 12.42 13.54
CA GLY A 404 5.12 12.29 13.28
C GLY A 404 4.51 11.05 13.96
N LEU A 405 5.15 9.89 13.83
CA LEU A 405 4.66 8.66 14.47
C LEU A 405 4.74 8.71 16.00
N SER A 406 5.77 9.36 16.55
CA SER A 406 5.88 9.60 18.00
C SER A 406 4.78 10.53 18.50
N ALA A 407 4.39 11.54 17.71
CA ALA A 407 3.26 12.42 18.02
C ALA A 407 1.96 11.62 18.05
N HIS A 408 1.70 10.77 17.05
CA HIS A 408 0.52 9.91 17.00
C HIS A 408 0.39 9.01 18.22
N LEU A 409 1.50 8.35 18.62
CA LEU A 409 1.51 7.49 19.80
C LEU A 409 1.22 8.29 21.08
N SER A 410 1.80 9.48 21.19
CA SER A 410 1.59 10.37 22.34
C SER A 410 0.14 10.85 22.43
N GLU A 411 -0.47 11.22 21.30
CA GLU A 411 -1.87 11.64 21.20
C GLU A 411 -2.81 10.47 21.54
N GLY A 412 -2.55 9.29 20.97
CA GLY A 412 -3.32 8.08 21.27
C GLY A 412 -3.24 7.69 22.75
N PHE A 413 -2.05 7.78 23.37
CA PHE A 413 -1.89 7.52 24.80
C PHE A 413 -2.66 8.53 25.66
N ARG A 414 -2.62 9.83 25.31
CA ARG A 414 -3.37 10.87 26.04
C ARG A 414 -4.87 10.67 25.94
N ALA A 415 -5.38 10.34 24.75
CA ALA A 415 -6.79 10.03 24.55
C ALA A 415 -7.21 8.81 25.38
N TRP A 416 -6.39 7.75 25.36
CA TRP A 416 -6.62 6.55 26.16
C TRP A 416 -6.53 6.80 27.68
N SER A 417 -5.64 7.69 28.13
CA SER A 417 -5.47 8.04 29.55
C SER A 417 -6.44 9.12 30.03
N GLU A 418 -7.34 9.61 29.18
CA GLU A 418 -8.30 10.68 29.48
C GLU A 418 -7.62 11.96 30.02
N ASP A 419 -6.46 12.34 29.46
CA ASP A 419 -5.72 13.54 29.89
C ASP A 419 -6.56 14.82 29.69
N PRO A 420 -6.92 15.56 30.75
CA PRO A 420 -7.79 16.73 30.67
C PRO A 420 -7.05 18.02 30.22
N SER A 421 -5.74 17.96 29.96
CA SER A 421 -4.95 19.15 29.65
C SER A 421 -5.32 19.76 28.29
N ILE A 422 -5.81 21.01 28.31
CA ILE A 422 -6.06 21.80 27.10
C ILE A 422 -4.75 22.42 26.65
N ARG A 423 -4.31 22.13 25.42
CA ARG A 423 -3.11 22.72 24.82
C ARG A 423 -3.49 23.75 23.77
N ILE A 424 -3.25 25.03 24.09
CA ILE A 424 -3.46 26.15 23.17
C ILE A 424 -2.33 26.14 22.12
N GLY A 425 -2.69 26.18 20.83
CA GLY A 425 -1.73 26.27 19.71
C GLY A 425 -1.16 24.94 19.21
N ASN A 426 -1.66 23.79 19.69
CA ASN A 426 -1.21 22.48 19.25
C ASN A 426 -2.09 21.98 18.09
N SER A 427 -1.74 22.37 16.86
CA SER A 427 -2.28 21.73 15.66
C SER A 427 -1.79 20.27 15.54
N ASP A 428 -2.46 19.48 14.71
CA ASP A 428 -2.14 18.08 14.44
C ASP A 428 -0.69 17.92 13.93
N GLU A 429 0.24 17.67 14.86
CA GLU A 429 1.67 17.53 14.59
C GLU A 429 1.95 16.26 13.79
N THR A 430 1.17 15.19 14.03
CA THR A 430 1.24 13.95 13.26
C THR A 430 0.96 14.23 11.79
N HIS A 431 -0.14 14.91 11.49
CA HIS A 431 -0.51 15.32 10.14
C HIS A 431 0.63 16.10 9.48
N ARG A 432 1.10 17.19 10.11
CA ARG A 432 2.08 18.09 9.50
C ARG A 432 3.38 17.37 9.18
N ARG A 433 3.87 16.53 10.10
CA ARG A 433 5.12 15.78 9.90
C ARG A 433 5.00 14.71 8.82
N LEU A 434 3.92 13.92 8.82
CA LEU A 434 3.74 12.87 7.82
C LEU A 434 3.46 13.45 6.43
N LEU A 435 2.69 14.54 6.34
CA LEU A 435 2.47 15.28 5.09
C LEU A 435 3.77 15.89 4.57
N SER A 436 4.58 16.49 5.44
CA SER A 436 5.89 17.00 5.06
C SER A 436 6.79 15.89 4.54
N ALA A 437 6.91 14.78 5.27
CA ALA A 437 7.71 13.64 4.82
C ALA A 437 7.25 13.10 3.45
N ALA A 438 5.93 13.04 3.20
CA ALA A 438 5.38 12.63 1.92
C ALA A 438 5.71 13.63 0.80
N LEU A 439 5.60 14.94 1.06
CA LEU A 439 5.96 15.99 0.11
C LEU A 439 7.44 15.95 -0.23
N LEU A 440 8.33 15.89 0.76
CA LEU A 440 9.79 15.84 0.55
C LEU A 440 10.23 14.61 -0.23
N ALA A 441 9.67 13.43 0.08
CA ALA A 441 9.92 12.24 -0.71
C ALA A 441 9.47 12.42 -2.15
N SER A 442 8.26 12.94 -2.35
CA SER A 442 7.70 13.11 -3.69
C SER A 442 8.46 14.17 -4.50
N CYS A 443 8.91 15.26 -3.87
CA CYS A 443 9.82 16.24 -4.47
C CYS A 443 11.10 15.56 -4.92
N ALA A 444 11.75 14.72 -4.12
CA ALA A 444 12.98 14.03 -4.52
C ALA A 444 12.78 12.97 -5.63
N GLY A 445 11.53 12.59 -5.93
CA GLY A 445 11.21 11.44 -6.79
C GLY A 445 11.23 10.10 -6.04
N ASP A 446 11.40 10.11 -4.72
CA ASP A 446 11.39 8.91 -3.87
C ASP A 446 9.96 8.39 -3.73
N HIS A 447 9.62 7.44 -4.60
CA HIS A 447 8.29 6.87 -4.63
C HIS A 447 7.95 6.07 -3.36
N ASP A 448 8.89 5.32 -2.78
CA ASP A 448 8.60 4.51 -1.59
C ASP A 448 8.49 5.35 -0.32
N GLY A 449 9.35 6.35 -0.16
CA GLY A 449 9.22 7.32 0.93
C GLY A 449 7.86 8.01 0.89
N TRP A 450 7.40 8.41 -0.31
CA TRP A 450 6.08 9.01 -0.50
C TRP A 450 4.96 8.04 -0.15
N ARG A 451 4.98 6.81 -0.69
CA ARG A 451 3.98 5.77 -0.38
C ARG A 451 3.87 5.50 1.12
N HIS A 452 5.01 5.31 1.78
CA HIS A 452 5.03 5.00 3.21
C HIS A 452 4.47 6.13 4.06
N ALA A 453 4.91 7.37 3.82
CA ALA A 453 4.43 8.54 4.57
C ALA A 453 2.95 8.82 4.31
N THR A 454 2.50 8.74 3.05
CA THR A 454 1.08 8.91 2.67
C THR A 454 0.21 7.81 3.28
N GLY A 455 0.67 6.55 3.28
CA GLY A 455 -0.04 5.43 3.91
C GLY A 455 -0.17 5.60 5.43
N ALA A 456 0.89 6.05 6.11
CA ALA A 456 0.86 6.37 7.53
C ALA A 456 -0.10 7.52 7.85
N LEU A 457 -0.10 8.57 7.02
CA LEU A 457 -1.02 9.71 7.15
C LEU A 457 -2.48 9.28 6.94
N GLY A 458 -2.76 8.43 5.95
CA GLY A 458 -4.08 7.86 5.73
C GLY A 458 -4.58 7.05 6.93
N LYS A 459 -3.72 6.22 7.52
CA LYS A 459 -4.05 5.45 8.75
C LYS A 459 -4.33 6.37 9.93
N HIS A 460 -3.47 7.36 10.16
CA HIS A 460 -3.65 8.34 11.23
C HIS A 460 -5.04 8.99 11.15
N PHE A 461 -5.39 9.54 9.99
CA PHE A 461 -6.68 10.17 9.76
C PHE A 461 -7.88 9.25 9.94
N LEU A 462 -7.78 8.00 9.51
CA LEU A 462 -8.85 7.02 9.70
C LEU A 462 -9.02 6.60 11.17
N MET A 463 -7.91 6.55 11.92
CA MET A 463 -7.91 6.19 13.34
C MET A 463 -8.36 7.34 14.25
N THR A 464 -8.16 8.59 13.84
CA THR A 464 -8.59 9.80 14.56
C THR A 464 -9.92 10.37 14.06
N SER A 465 -10.60 9.66 13.15
CA SER A 465 -11.91 10.08 12.63
C SER A 465 -12.97 10.12 13.74
N ASP A 466 -13.78 11.19 13.74
CA ASP A 466 -14.91 11.34 14.65
C ASP A 466 -16.17 10.69 14.05
N PRO A 467 -17.06 10.08 14.86
CA PRO A 467 -18.34 9.56 14.39
C PRO A 467 -19.24 10.58 13.66
N THR A 468 -19.00 11.88 13.85
CA THR A 468 -19.71 12.99 13.19
C THR A 468 -19.08 13.46 11.87
N ASP A 469 -17.92 12.92 11.49
CA ASP A 469 -17.28 13.24 10.22
C ASP A 469 -18.20 12.92 9.02
N SER A 470 -18.18 13.79 8.01
CA SER A 470 -18.97 13.57 6.80
C SER A 470 -18.47 12.36 6.00
N ALA A 471 -19.37 11.76 5.22
CA ALA A 471 -19.02 10.62 4.37
C ALA A 471 -17.93 11.00 3.34
N GLU A 472 -17.96 12.25 2.86
CA GLU A 472 -16.98 12.82 1.93
C GLU A 472 -15.59 12.95 2.56
N ALA A 473 -15.50 13.39 3.82
CA ALA A 473 -14.23 13.50 4.54
C ALA A 473 -13.60 12.11 4.77
N VAL A 474 -14.41 11.14 5.21
CA VAL A 474 -13.96 9.75 5.40
C VAL A 474 -13.55 9.12 4.06
N ALA A 475 -14.28 9.41 2.97
CA ALA A 475 -13.94 8.94 1.63
C ALA A 475 -12.59 9.50 1.15
N ALA A 476 -12.32 10.79 1.35
CA ALA A 476 -11.04 11.40 0.98
C ALA A 476 -9.85 10.75 1.74
N ARG A 477 -10.04 10.41 3.02
CA ARG A 477 -9.04 9.70 3.83
C ARG A 477 -8.79 8.27 3.33
N LEU A 478 -9.85 7.54 2.96
CA LEU A 478 -9.75 6.23 2.31
C LEU A 478 -9.00 6.31 0.97
N THR A 479 -9.32 7.31 0.15
CA THR A 479 -8.65 7.56 -1.14
C THR A 479 -7.15 7.78 -0.95
N ARG A 480 -6.76 8.57 0.06
CA ARG A 480 -5.35 8.80 0.37
C ARG A 480 -4.62 7.50 0.71
N LEU A 481 -5.24 6.63 1.51
CA LEU A 481 -4.69 5.32 1.83
C LEU A 481 -4.58 4.42 0.58
N ARG A 482 -5.59 4.44 -0.31
CA ARG A 482 -5.58 3.71 -1.59
C ARG A 482 -4.43 4.12 -2.49
N VAL A 483 -4.27 5.43 -2.73
CA VAL A 483 -3.25 5.97 -3.65
C VAL A 483 -1.82 5.67 -3.18
N SER A 484 -1.61 5.46 -1.87
CA SER A 484 -0.32 4.99 -1.35
C SER A 484 0.06 3.56 -1.78
N GLY A 485 -0.90 2.77 -2.26
CA GLY A 485 -0.70 1.37 -2.61
C GLY A 485 -0.61 0.42 -1.40
N ASP A 486 -0.97 0.86 -0.19
CA ASP A 486 -1.13 -0.02 0.98
C ASP A 486 -2.45 -0.79 0.88
N SER A 487 -2.46 -1.81 0.02
CA SER A 487 -3.67 -2.54 -0.34
C SER A 487 -4.33 -3.27 0.83
N GLU A 488 -3.54 -3.82 1.74
CA GLU A 488 -4.05 -4.54 2.91
C GLU A 488 -4.73 -3.59 3.89
N SER A 489 -4.11 -2.44 4.19
CA SER A 489 -4.71 -1.45 5.06
C SER A 489 -5.94 -0.80 4.41
N ALA A 490 -5.90 -0.52 3.10
CA ALA A 490 -7.06 -0.01 2.37
C ALA A 490 -8.23 -1.00 2.45
N ARG A 491 -7.98 -2.30 2.22
CA ARG A 491 -8.98 -3.38 2.36
C ARG A 491 -9.60 -3.41 3.76
N LEU A 492 -8.76 -3.39 4.79
CA LEU A 492 -9.21 -3.47 6.20
C LEU A 492 -10.02 -2.23 6.59
N ALA A 493 -9.54 -1.03 6.22
CA ALA A 493 -10.22 0.23 6.49
C ALA A 493 -11.58 0.31 5.77
N THR A 494 -11.64 -0.03 4.48
CA THR A 494 -12.90 -0.04 3.73
C THR A 494 -13.89 -1.03 4.34
N ARG A 495 -13.47 -2.24 4.69
CA ARG A 495 -14.34 -3.21 5.39
C ARG A 495 -14.82 -2.69 6.73
N HIS A 496 -13.95 -2.03 7.50
CA HIS A 496 -14.31 -1.47 8.79
C HIS A 496 -15.39 -0.39 8.65
N ILE A 497 -15.19 0.57 7.73
CA ILE A 497 -16.12 1.67 7.46
C ILE A 497 -17.46 1.16 6.94
N ILE A 498 -17.47 0.18 6.04
CA ILE A 498 -18.73 -0.42 5.55
C ILE A 498 -19.48 -1.08 6.69
N ARG A 499 -18.79 -1.83 7.55
CA ARG A 499 -19.42 -2.54 8.67
C ARG A 499 -19.92 -1.61 9.76
N ARG A 500 -19.21 -0.50 10.05
CA ARG A 500 -19.52 0.41 11.16
C ARG A 500 -20.28 1.67 10.76
N GLY A 501 -20.15 2.10 9.52
CA GLY A 501 -20.63 3.39 9.04
C GLY A 501 -19.53 4.46 9.02
N PRO A 502 -19.71 5.52 8.22
CA PRO A 502 -20.79 5.70 7.25
C PRO A 502 -20.52 4.89 5.97
N ALA A 503 -21.38 3.94 5.62
CA ALA A 503 -21.19 3.06 4.45
C ALA A 503 -21.12 3.85 3.12
N LYS A 504 -21.76 5.02 3.07
CA LYS A 504 -21.70 5.96 1.95
C LYS A 504 -20.27 6.45 1.65
N ALA A 505 -19.39 6.55 2.65
CA ALA A 505 -18.00 6.97 2.43
C ALA A 505 -17.24 5.98 1.54
N ALA A 506 -17.45 4.68 1.76
CA ALA A 506 -16.83 3.64 0.92
C ALA A 506 -17.38 3.67 -0.51
N ARG A 507 -18.67 3.97 -0.69
CA ARG A 507 -19.27 4.18 -2.02
C ARG A 507 -18.63 5.37 -2.75
N ILE A 508 -18.49 6.52 -2.09
CA ILE A 508 -17.85 7.71 -2.67
C ILE A 508 -16.39 7.43 -3.03
N ALA A 509 -15.64 6.77 -2.14
CA ALA A 509 -14.25 6.40 -2.42
C ALA A 509 -14.13 5.41 -3.60
N ALA A 510 -15.08 4.48 -3.72
CA ALA A 510 -15.12 3.53 -4.84
C ALA A 510 -15.51 4.21 -6.17
N SER A 511 -16.34 5.26 -6.16
CA SER A 511 -16.85 5.89 -7.39
C SER A 511 -15.80 6.61 -8.22
N ILE A 512 -14.67 6.97 -7.61
CA ILE A 512 -13.54 7.63 -8.30
C ILE A 512 -12.50 6.64 -8.86
N VAL A 513 -12.65 5.34 -8.60
CA VAL A 513 -11.68 4.33 -9.05
C VAL A 513 -11.94 3.96 -10.50
N ASP A 514 -10.93 4.18 -11.34
CA ASP A 514 -10.88 3.72 -12.73
C ASP A 514 -9.75 2.70 -12.88
N LEU A 515 -10.13 1.42 -12.99
CA LEU A 515 -9.18 0.32 -13.11
C LEU A 515 -8.37 0.35 -14.41
N SER A 516 -8.84 1.03 -15.46
CA SER A 516 -8.06 1.19 -16.69
C SER A 516 -6.87 2.14 -16.51
N ARG A 517 -6.95 3.03 -15.52
CA ARG A 517 -5.92 4.03 -15.19
C ARG A 517 -5.04 3.63 -14.01
N SER A 518 -5.34 2.53 -13.31
CA SER A 518 -4.53 2.01 -12.22
C SER A 518 -3.04 1.99 -12.59
N THR A 519 -2.22 2.37 -11.63
CA THR A 519 -0.76 2.38 -11.78
C THR A 519 -0.18 1.09 -11.19
N ARG A 520 1.13 0.88 -11.40
CA ARG A 520 1.87 -0.19 -10.70
C ARG A 520 1.63 -0.19 -9.19
N THR A 521 1.54 0.99 -8.57
CA THR A 521 1.36 1.13 -7.12
C THR A 521 -0.09 0.99 -6.68
N SER A 522 -1.06 1.58 -7.40
CA SER A 522 -2.46 1.61 -6.97
C SER A 522 -3.25 0.35 -7.33
N ALA A 523 -2.86 -0.41 -8.35
CA ALA A 523 -3.64 -1.52 -8.91
C ALA A 523 -4.21 -2.51 -7.88
N LEU A 524 -3.38 -3.02 -6.96
CA LEU A 524 -3.86 -3.95 -5.94
C LEU A 524 -4.78 -3.25 -4.93
N ALA A 525 -4.45 -2.03 -4.53
CA ALA A 525 -5.27 -1.27 -3.58
C ALA A 525 -6.63 -0.87 -4.18
N ASP A 526 -6.68 -0.58 -5.49
CA ASP A 526 -7.90 -0.31 -6.24
C ASP A 526 -8.82 -1.53 -6.23
N ILE A 527 -8.29 -2.69 -6.64
CA ILE A 527 -9.06 -3.95 -6.67
C ILE A 527 -9.52 -4.34 -5.26
N GLU A 528 -8.67 -4.21 -4.24
CA GLU A 528 -9.02 -4.57 -2.87
C GLU A 528 -10.05 -3.62 -2.24
N MET A 529 -9.97 -2.32 -2.53
CA MET A 529 -10.98 -1.35 -2.11
C MET A 529 -12.32 -1.65 -2.76
N LEU A 530 -12.36 -1.85 -4.08
CA LEU A 530 -13.59 -2.19 -4.81
C LEU A 530 -14.14 -3.54 -4.33
N THR A 531 -13.29 -4.52 -4.09
CA THR A 531 -13.68 -5.82 -3.55
C THR A 531 -14.32 -5.67 -2.18
N ALA A 532 -13.71 -4.89 -1.29
CA ALA A 532 -14.27 -4.59 0.04
C ALA A 532 -15.58 -3.79 -0.04
N ALA A 533 -15.71 -2.90 -1.04
CA ALA A 533 -16.87 -2.05 -1.27
C ALA A 533 -17.98 -2.67 -2.12
N GLY A 534 -17.81 -3.89 -2.65
CA GLY A 534 -18.69 -4.46 -3.68
C GLY A 534 -20.19 -4.40 -3.39
N ASP A 535 -20.57 -4.54 -2.12
CA ASP A 535 -21.97 -4.48 -1.65
C ASP A 535 -22.58 -3.06 -1.66
N VAL A 536 -21.76 -2.01 -1.65
CA VAL A 536 -22.21 -0.61 -1.59
C VAL A 536 -21.90 0.20 -2.85
N ILE A 537 -21.24 -0.39 -3.85
CA ILE A 537 -21.00 0.25 -5.16
C ILE A 537 -22.33 0.60 -5.84
N GLU A 538 -22.35 1.64 -6.68
CA GLU A 538 -23.53 1.96 -7.49
C GLU A 538 -23.73 0.92 -8.60
N PRO A 539 -24.97 0.44 -8.87
CA PRO A 539 -25.21 -0.65 -9.83
C PRO A 539 -24.62 -0.43 -11.22
N ALA A 540 -24.75 0.79 -11.77
CA ALA A 540 -24.19 1.13 -13.08
C ALA A 540 -22.66 1.01 -13.11
N GLN A 541 -22.00 1.38 -12.01
CA GLN A 541 -20.54 1.25 -11.89
C GLN A 541 -20.14 -0.22 -11.68
N ALA A 542 -20.90 -1.01 -10.91
CA ALA A 542 -20.64 -2.44 -10.73
C ALA A 542 -20.69 -3.19 -12.08
N ASP A 543 -21.63 -2.84 -12.97
CA ASP A 543 -21.73 -3.41 -14.32
C ASP A 543 -20.53 -3.02 -15.20
N GLN A 544 -20.05 -1.77 -15.10
CA GLN A 544 -18.83 -1.33 -15.80
C GLN A 544 -17.58 -2.08 -15.31
N ILE A 545 -17.44 -2.24 -14.00
CA ILE A 545 -16.34 -3.00 -13.38
C ILE A 545 -16.43 -4.48 -13.79
N CYS A 546 -17.63 -5.06 -13.84
CA CYS A 546 -17.87 -6.41 -14.33
C CYS A 546 -17.42 -6.58 -15.79
N ALA A 547 -17.80 -5.66 -16.67
CA ALA A 547 -17.36 -5.68 -18.06
C ALA A 547 -15.82 -5.59 -18.18
N TRP A 548 -15.19 -4.71 -17.41
CA TRP A 548 -13.73 -4.60 -17.33
C TRP A 548 -13.09 -5.90 -16.81
N ALA A 549 -13.65 -6.51 -15.76
CA ALA A 549 -13.15 -7.72 -15.14
C ALA A 549 -13.16 -8.90 -16.13
N LEU A 550 -14.29 -9.10 -16.83
CA LEU A 550 -14.40 -10.16 -17.84
C LEU A 550 -13.51 -9.90 -19.06
N ALA A 551 -13.34 -8.66 -19.49
CA ALA A 551 -12.41 -8.31 -20.56
C ALA A 551 -10.96 -8.62 -20.14
N THR A 552 -10.58 -8.27 -18.91
CA THR A 552 -9.23 -8.51 -18.37
C THR A 552 -8.96 -10.00 -18.14
N LEU A 553 -9.97 -10.80 -17.79
CA LEU A 553 -9.80 -12.26 -17.72
C LEU A 553 -9.60 -12.91 -19.09
N ARG A 554 -10.23 -12.38 -20.14
CA ARG A 554 -10.06 -12.86 -21.52
C ARG A 554 -8.70 -12.48 -22.10
N ASP A 555 -8.28 -11.25 -21.89
CA ASP A 555 -6.98 -10.73 -22.32
C ASP A 555 -6.30 -9.96 -21.17
N PRO A 556 -5.52 -10.64 -20.33
CA PRO A 556 -4.86 -10.00 -19.19
C PRO A 556 -3.63 -9.19 -19.59
N GLN A 557 -3.13 -9.30 -20.83
CA GLN A 557 -1.83 -8.76 -21.22
C GLN A 557 -1.75 -7.22 -21.11
N PRO A 558 -2.71 -6.43 -21.64
CA PRO A 558 -2.63 -4.96 -21.57
C PRO A 558 -2.58 -4.43 -20.14
N TYR A 559 -3.39 -5.00 -19.25
CA TYR A 559 -3.40 -4.61 -17.84
C TYR A 559 -2.13 -5.07 -17.12
N SER A 560 -1.68 -6.30 -17.41
CA SER A 560 -0.48 -6.89 -16.79
C SER A 560 0.80 -6.15 -17.19
N GLU A 561 0.91 -5.67 -18.42
CA GLU A 561 2.04 -4.85 -18.88
C GLU A 561 2.05 -3.49 -18.18
N ARG A 562 0.87 -2.85 -18.06
CA ARG A 562 0.74 -1.56 -17.39
C ARG A 562 1.14 -1.62 -15.92
N VAL A 563 0.57 -2.55 -15.15
CA VAL A 563 0.73 -2.54 -13.67
C VAL A 563 1.82 -3.49 -13.17
N ARG A 564 2.21 -4.49 -13.98
CA ARG A 564 3.18 -5.54 -13.65
C ARG A 564 2.91 -6.15 -12.27
N PRO A 565 1.75 -6.83 -12.11
CA PRO A 565 1.22 -7.20 -10.81
C PRO A 565 2.16 -8.15 -10.06
N THR A 566 2.30 -7.94 -8.75
CA THR A 566 2.98 -8.86 -7.83
C THR A 566 2.01 -9.85 -7.17
N PHE A 567 0.80 -9.94 -7.71
CA PHE A 567 -0.33 -10.71 -7.19
C PHE A 567 -1.00 -11.51 -8.31
N SER A 568 -1.75 -12.56 -7.97
CA SER A 568 -2.56 -13.32 -8.93
C SER A 568 -3.76 -12.51 -9.39
N LEU A 569 -3.69 -11.99 -10.62
CA LEU A 569 -4.76 -11.19 -11.22
C LEU A 569 -6.08 -11.99 -11.30
N LEU A 570 -6.00 -13.26 -11.70
CA LEU A 570 -7.16 -14.18 -11.77
C LEU A 570 -7.92 -14.24 -10.44
N TYR A 571 -7.22 -14.53 -9.34
CA TYR A 571 -7.87 -14.67 -8.03
C TYR A 571 -8.49 -13.37 -7.55
N LYS A 572 -7.80 -12.25 -7.77
CA LYS A 572 -8.30 -10.93 -7.36
C LYS A 572 -9.51 -10.48 -8.17
N ILE A 573 -9.55 -10.76 -9.48
CA ILE A 573 -10.72 -10.45 -10.30
C ILE A 573 -11.93 -11.32 -9.92
N ILE A 574 -11.73 -12.62 -9.65
CA ILE A 574 -12.85 -13.48 -9.22
C ILE A 574 -13.42 -13.01 -7.87
N ASP A 575 -12.57 -12.64 -6.92
CA ASP A 575 -13.02 -12.09 -5.63
C ASP A 575 -13.75 -10.75 -5.78
N LEU A 576 -13.33 -9.89 -6.71
CA LEU A 576 -14.01 -8.65 -7.06
C LEU A 576 -15.41 -8.92 -7.66
N LEU A 577 -15.51 -9.83 -8.64
CA LEU A 577 -16.81 -10.22 -9.21
C LEU A 577 -17.74 -10.77 -8.11
N LYS A 578 -17.21 -11.64 -7.23
CA LYS A 578 -17.95 -12.24 -6.11
C LYS A 578 -18.52 -11.18 -5.16
N SER A 579 -17.76 -10.14 -4.85
CA SER A 579 -18.22 -9.11 -3.90
C SER A 579 -19.33 -8.22 -4.47
N MET A 580 -19.43 -8.09 -5.80
CA MET A 580 -20.41 -7.25 -6.49
C MET A 580 -21.65 -8.00 -6.95
N VAL A 581 -21.73 -9.32 -6.77
CA VAL A 581 -22.84 -10.18 -7.27
C VAL A 581 -24.21 -9.58 -6.98
N TRP A 582 -24.47 -9.12 -5.75
CA TRP A 582 -25.76 -8.57 -5.34
C TRP A 582 -26.03 -7.14 -5.85
N THR A 583 -24.99 -6.46 -6.32
CA THR A 583 -25.02 -5.07 -6.79
C THR A 583 -25.17 -4.98 -8.31
N MET A 584 -24.63 -5.96 -9.03
CA MET A 584 -24.72 -6.07 -10.49
C MET A 584 -26.18 -6.21 -10.98
N SER A 585 -26.45 -5.74 -12.20
CA SER A 585 -27.72 -6.03 -12.87
C SER A 585 -27.85 -7.51 -13.23
N GLU A 586 -29.08 -7.96 -13.47
CA GLU A 586 -29.35 -9.34 -13.92
C GLU A 586 -28.59 -9.66 -15.23
N THR A 587 -28.49 -8.70 -16.15
CA THR A 587 -27.73 -8.84 -17.39
C THR A 587 -26.24 -9.09 -17.12
N ALA A 588 -25.63 -8.34 -16.21
CA ALA A 588 -24.23 -8.51 -15.84
C ALA A 588 -24.01 -9.87 -15.12
N GLN A 589 -24.92 -10.27 -14.22
CA GLN A 589 -24.89 -11.59 -13.58
C GLN A 589 -24.95 -12.73 -14.62
N HIS A 590 -25.87 -12.66 -15.59
CA HIS A 590 -25.94 -13.64 -16.67
C HIS A 590 -24.65 -13.69 -17.49
N THR A 591 -24.04 -12.53 -17.80
CA THR A 591 -22.76 -12.46 -18.53
C THR A 591 -21.63 -13.15 -17.75
N VAL A 592 -21.57 -12.98 -16.43
CA VAL A 592 -20.59 -13.68 -15.57
C VAL A 592 -20.82 -15.18 -15.59
N ILE A 593 -22.06 -15.63 -15.44
CA ILE A 593 -22.42 -17.05 -15.49
C ILE A 593 -22.02 -17.65 -16.85
N ASP A 594 -22.39 -16.98 -17.94
CA ASP A 594 -22.11 -17.42 -19.29
C ASP A 594 -20.61 -17.53 -19.57
N TYR A 595 -19.83 -16.57 -19.08
CA TYR A 595 -18.38 -16.59 -19.21
C TYR A 595 -17.80 -17.88 -18.60
N PHE A 596 -18.02 -18.14 -17.31
CA PHE A 596 -17.41 -19.28 -16.64
C PHE A 596 -17.94 -20.65 -17.10
N LEU A 597 -19.21 -20.73 -17.53
CA LEU A 597 -19.75 -21.96 -18.10
C LEU A 597 -19.19 -22.28 -19.50
N ASN A 598 -18.64 -21.29 -20.22
CA ASN A 598 -18.07 -21.46 -21.56
C ASN A 598 -16.56 -21.70 -21.56
N GLU A 599 -15.88 -21.44 -20.44
CA GLU A 599 -14.45 -21.70 -20.30
C GLU A 599 -14.12 -23.20 -20.32
N ALA A 600 -12.84 -23.54 -20.45
CA ALA A 600 -12.38 -24.93 -20.36
C ALA A 600 -12.56 -25.49 -18.92
N ALA A 601 -12.60 -26.82 -18.80
CA ALA A 601 -12.70 -27.48 -17.48
C ALA A 601 -11.52 -27.06 -16.60
N ILE A 602 -11.81 -26.67 -15.36
CA ILE A 602 -10.80 -26.26 -14.38
C ILE A 602 -10.44 -27.48 -13.55
N THR A 603 -9.21 -27.96 -13.77
CA THR A 603 -8.66 -29.13 -13.07
C THR A 603 -7.74 -28.76 -11.92
N ASP A 604 -7.37 -27.49 -11.78
CA ASP A 604 -6.56 -26.98 -10.66
C ASP A 604 -7.43 -26.71 -9.42
N ASP A 605 -7.08 -27.30 -8.28
CA ASP A 605 -7.87 -27.21 -7.05
C ASP A 605 -7.96 -25.78 -6.49
N GLY A 606 -6.91 -24.96 -6.64
CA GLY A 606 -6.88 -23.59 -6.14
C GLY A 606 -7.82 -22.65 -6.91
N ALA A 607 -7.79 -22.73 -8.24
CA ALA A 607 -8.72 -22.04 -9.12
C ALA A 607 -10.16 -22.55 -8.94
N ALA A 608 -10.35 -23.87 -8.82
CA ALA A 608 -11.66 -24.48 -8.62
C ALA A 608 -12.31 -24.02 -7.31
N GLN A 609 -11.56 -24.02 -6.20
CA GLN A 609 -12.07 -23.53 -4.91
C GLN A 609 -12.42 -22.04 -4.96
N THR A 610 -11.63 -21.24 -5.67
CA THR A 610 -11.87 -19.80 -5.81
C THR A 610 -13.12 -19.51 -6.63
N LEU A 611 -13.31 -20.22 -7.74
CA LEU A 611 -14.51 -20.09 -8.57
C LEU A 611 -15.75 -20.66 -7.88
N ALA A 612 -15.65 -21.79 -7.18
CA ALA A 612 -16.76 -22.36 -6.40
C ALA A 612 -17.38 -21.33 -5.45
N ARG A 613 -16.55 -20.55 -4.75
CA ARG A 613 -17.02 -19.46 -3.88
C ARG A 613 -17.78 -18.36 -4.62
N LEU A 614 -17.47 -18.08 -5.88
CA LEU A 614 -18.26 -17.16 -6.71
C LEU A 614 -19.62 -17.79 -7.06
N ILE A 615 -19.62 -19.04 -7.53
CA ILE A 615 -20.83 -19.77 -7.92
C ILE A 615 -21.84 -19.85 -6.77
N HIS A 616 -21.39 -20.17 -5.55
CA HIS A 616 -22.26 -20.23 -4.37
C HIS A 616 -22.90 -18.90 -3.97
N VAL A 617 -22.29 -17.77 -4.33
CA VAL A 617 -22.81 -16.44 -3.96
C VAL A 617 -23.82 -15.91 -5.00
N ILE A 618 -23.81 -16.43 -6.23
CA ILE A 618 -24.75 -16.01 -7.29
C ILE A 618 -26.19 -16.33 -6.87
N PRO A 619 -27.11 -15.33 -6.85
CA PRO A 619 -28.48 -15.54 -6.41
C PRO A 619 -29.19 -16.55 -7.30
N GLU A 620 -30.04 -17.37 -6.68
CA GLU A 620 -30.81 -18.39 -7.39
C GLU A 620 -31.60 -17.84 -8.58
N SER A 621 -32.17 -16.64 -8.44
CA SER A 621 -32.96 -15.98 -9.48
C SER A 621 -32.17 -15.64 -10.74
N ALA A 622 -30.83 -15.59 -10.68
CA ALA A 622 -29.97 -15.34 -11.84
C ALA A 622 -29.71 -16.59 -12.69
N TRP A 623 -30.03 -17.78 -12.19
CA TRP A 623 -29.78 -19.03 -12.88
C TRP A 623 -30.98 -19.43 -13.76
N THR A 624 -30.79 -19.39 -15.07
CA THR A 624 -31.77 -19.90 -16.04
C THR A 624 -31.73 -21.42 -16.14
N GLU A 625 -32.78 -22.02 -16.68
CA GLU A 625 -32.84 -23.45 -16.96
C GLU A 625 -31.68 -23.93 -17.84
N SER A 626 -31.34 -23.15 -18.88
CA SER A 626 -30.19 -23.42 -19.77
C SER A 626 -28.85 -23.40 -19.00
N HIS A 627 -28.67 -22.44 -18.07
CA HIS A 627 -27.47 -22.39 -17.24
C HIS A 627 -27.35 -23.62 -16.34
N ARG A 628 -28.46 -24.10 -15.76
CA ARG A 628 -28.46 -25.29 -14.90
C ARG A 628 -28.10 -26.56 -15.66
N GLN A 629 -28.56 -26.70 -16.90
CA GLN A 629 -28.16 -27.81 -17.78
C GLN A 629 -26.66 -27.77 -18.10
N ARG A 630 -26.12 -26.59 -18.44
CA ARG A 630 -24.67 -26.42 -18.69
C ARG A 630 -23.83 -26.66 -17.43
N ALA A 631 -24.30 -26.24 -16.26
CA ALA A 631 -23.67 -26.53 -14.97
C ALA A 631 -23.60 -28.04 -14.70
N ALA A 632 -24.65 -28.80 -15.06
CA ALA A 632 -24.65 -30.27 -14.94
C ALA A 632 -23.60 -30.95 -15.84
N GLU A 633 -23.26 -30.37 -17.00
CA GLU A 633 -22.17 -30.88 -17.83
C GLU A 633 -20.80 -30.51 -17.27
N ARG A 634 -20.65 -29.27 -16.78
CA ARG A 634 -19.41 -28.80 -16.13
C ARG A 634 -19.03 -29.65 -14.93
N SER A 635 -19.99 -30.01 -14.07
CA SER A 635 -19.75 -30.81 -12.87
C SER A 635 -19.12 -32.19 -13.14
N LYS A 636 -19.26 -32.74 -14.35
CA LYS A 636 -18.66 -34.03 -14.73
C LYS A 636 -17.15 -33.95 -14.98
N THR A 637 -16.62 -32.75 -15.24
CA THR A 637 -15.24 -32.55 -15.71
C THR A 637 -14.39 -31.68 -14.77
N ASP A 638 -15.03 -30.80 -14.00
CA ASP A 638 -14.34 -29.90 -13.08
C ASP A 638 -13.79 -30.60 -11.82
N ALA A 639 -12.75 -29.99 -11.23
CA ALA A 639 -12.19 -30.39 -9.95
C ALA A 639 -13.21 -30.26 -8.80
N ALA A 640 -12.93 -30.95 -7.69
CA ALA A 640 -13.93 -31.34 -6.70
C ALA A 640 -14.78 -30.18 -6.13
N TYR A 641 -14.14 -29.08 -5.70
CA TYR A 641 -14.87 -27.92 -5.15
C TYR A 641 -15.82 -27.26 -6.15
N LEU A 642 -15.36 -27.09 -7.40
CA LEU A 642 -16.17 -26.47 -8.44
C LEU A 642 -17.27 -27.40 -8.94
N ARG A 643 -16.99 -28.71 -8.99
CA ARG A 643 -18.00 -29.73 -9.24
C ARG A 643 -19.15 -29.63 -8.25
N GLU A 644 -18.89 -29.56 -6.94
CA GLU A 644 -19.98 -29.44 -5.95
C GLU A 644 -20.80 -28.17 -6.15
N ALA A 645 -20.13 -27.05 -6.40
CA ALA A 645 -20.81 -25.77 -6.64
C ALA A 645 -21.77 -25.84 -7.83
N TYR A 646 -21.35 -26.47 -8.94
CA TYR A 646 -22.22 -26.66 -10.10
C TYR A 646 -23.30 -27.73 -9.87
N LEU A 647 -23.02 -28.79 -9.11
CA LEU A 647 -24.05 -29.76 -8.71
C LEU A 647 -25.16 -29.09 -7.89
N ALA A 648 -24.80 -28.23 -6.94
CA ALA A 648 -25.76 -27.46 -6.13
C ALA A 648 -26.73 -26.65 -7.00
N VAL A 649 -26.20 -25.98 -8.03
CA VAL A 649 -26.98 -25.18 -8.97
C VAL A 649 -27.84 -26.07 -9.89
N ALA A 650 -27.27 -27.16 -10.39
CA ALA A 650 -27.93 -28.04 -11.37
C ALA A 650 -29.04 -28.90 -10.75
N ALA A 651 -28.90 -29.33 -9.50
CA ALA A 651 -29.81 -30.27 -8.83
C ALA A 651 -31.27 -29.78 -8.71
N LYS A 652 -31.52 -28.48 -8.88
CA LYS A 652 -32.87 -27.90 -8.89
C LYS A 652 -33.65 -28.19 -10.17
N ALA A 653 -32.96 -28.42 -11.28
CA ALA A 653 -33.55 -28.59 -12.60
C ALA A 653 -33.21 -29.95 -13.26
N VAL A 654 -32.06 -30.52 -12.90
CA VAL A 654 -31.53 -31.77 -13.47
C VAL A 654 -31.59 -32.89 -12.43
N PRO A 655 -32.55 -33.83 -12.52
CA PRO A 655 -32.73 -34.91 -11.54
C PRO A 655 -31.49 -35.82 -11.39
N GLU A 656 -30.72 -35.99 -12.46
CA GLU A 656 -29.48 -36.76 -12.47
C GLU A 656 -28.43 -36.13 -11.54
N SER A 657 -28.32 -34.80 -11.53
CA SER A 657 -27.41 -34.07 -10.63
C SER A 657 -27.79 -34.25 -9.16
N ARG A 658 -29.10 -34.25 -8.85
CA ARG A 658 -29.57 -34.56 -7.48
C ARG A 658 -29.24 -36.01 -7.09
N SER A 659 -29.39 -36.95 -8.03
CA SER A 659 -29.06 -38.35 -7.81
C SER A 659 -27.57 -38.56 -7.55
N GLU A 660 -26.71 -37.82 -8.25
CA GLU A 660 -25.26 -37.81 -8.05
C GLU A 660 -24.88 -37.31 -6.64
N ILE A 661 -25.46 -36.20 -6.18
CA ILE A 661 -25.25 -35.70 -4.82
C ILE A 661 -25.61 -36.78 -3.79
N HIS A 662 -26.78 -37.43 -3.95
CA HIS A 662 -27.20 -38.51 -3.06
C HIS A 662 -26.28 -39.73 -3.12
N GLN A 663 -25.78 -40.10 -4.30
CA GLN A 663 -24.84 -41.20 -4.45
C GLN A 663 -23.52 -40.94 -3.70
N ARG A 664 -23.02 -39.72 -3.76
CA ARG A 664 -21.78 -39.33 -3.08
C ARG A 664 -21.95 -39.18 -1.58
N ALA A 665 -23.11 -38.68 -1.13
CA ALA A 665 -23.52 -38.74 0.26
C ALA A 665 -23.57 -40.19 0.78
N ARG A 666 -24.12 -41.14 0.01
CA ARG A 666 -24.08 -42.58 0.35
C ARG A 666 -22.68 -43.16 0.39
N ALA A 667 -21.76 -42.63 -0.41
CA ALA A 667 -20.34 -43.00 -0.35
C ALA A 667 -19.60 -42.41 0.86
N GLY A 668 -20.26 -41.56 1.65
CA GLY A 668 -19.66 -40.89 2.81
C GLY A 668 -18.72 -39.74 2.42
N GLU A 669 -18.87 -39.17 1.21
CA GLU A 669 -18.04 -38.05 0.77
C GLU A 669 -18.48 -36.74 1.44
N LEU A 670 -17.67 -36.24 2.38
CA LEU A 670 -18.01 -35.03 3.14
C LEU A 670 -18.06 -33.75 2.29
N LEU A 671 -17.38 -33.73 1.14
CA LEU A 671 -17.45 -32.57 0.25
C LEU A 671 -18.85 -32.39 -0.34
N ALA A 672 -19.68 -33.45 -0.39
CA ALA A 672 -21.06 -33.36 -0.87
C ALA A 672 -21.91 -32.36 -0.07
N PHE A 673 -21.53 -32.02 1.18
CA PHE A 673 -22.19 -30.96 1.96
C PHE A 673 -22.16 -29.60 1.26
N GLU A 674 -21.18 -29.32 0.40
CA GLU A 674 -21.14 -28.09 -0.41
C GLU A 674 -22.26 -28.05 -1.47
N ALA A 675 -22.82 -29.21 -1.84
CA ALA A 675 -23.89 -29.32 -2.84
C ALA A 675 -25.28 -29.61 -2.24
N ILE A 676 -25.37 -29.94 -0.96
CA ILE A 676 -26.63 -30.26 -0.26
C ILE A 676 -27.32 -28.96 0.13
N GLU A 677 -28.50 -28.72 -0.44
CA GLU A 677 -29.33 -27.55 -0.14
C GLU A 677 -30.03 -27.66 1.23
N ASP A 678 -30.68 -28.79 1.48
CA ASP A 678 -31.39 -29.06 2.73
C ASP A 678 -31.08 -30.48 3.20
N VAL A 679 -30.51 -30.59 4.41
CA VAL A 679 -30.19 -31.89 4.99
C VAL A 679 -31.44 -32.73 5.26
N ARG A 680 -32.62 -32.12 5.39
CA ARG A 680 -33.90 -32.82 5.63
C ARG A 680 -34.32 -33.68 4.45
N ASP A 681 -33.87 -33.35 3.25
CA ASP A 681 -34.23 -34.05 2.01
C ASP A 681 -33.34 -35.28 1.73
N LEU A 682 -32.34 -35.53 2.57
CA LEU A 682 -31.40 -36.63 2.38
C LEU A 682 -32.04 -38.00 2.59
N PRO A 683 -31.80 -38.97 1.70
CA PRO A 683 -32.19 -40.37 1.91
C PRO A 683 -31.58 -40.97 3.17
N SER A 684 -32.33 -41.83 3.87
CA SER A 684 -31.94 -42.41 5.16
C SER A 684 -30.62 -43.19 5.12
N ASP A 685 -30.33 -43.88 4.00
CA ASP A 685 -29.07 -44.58 3.78
C ASP A 685 -27.88 -43.63 3.58
N ALA A 686 -28.10 -42.48 2.93
CA ALA A 686 -27.11 -41.42 2.78
C ALA A 686 -26.80 -40.74 4.12
N VAL A 687 -27.84 -40.47 4.93
CA VAL A 687 -27.69 -39.92 6.29
C VAL A 687 -26.88 -40.87 7.16
N ALA A 688 -27.19 -42.17 7.15
CA ALA A 688 -26.44 -43.17 7.91
C ALA A 688 -24.95 -43.18 7.54
N ALA A 689 -24.63 -43.19 6.24
CA ALA A 689 -23.24 -43.17 5.76
C ALA A 689 -22.48 -41.89 6.15
N LEU A 690 -23.12 -40.72 6.03
CA LEU A 690 -22.52 -39.44 6.43
C LEU A 690 -22.31 -39.35 7.94
N VAL A 691 -23.29 -39.80 8.75
CA VAL A 691 -23.18 -39.86 10.21
C VAL A 691 -22.01 -40.76 10.61
N ASP A 692 -21.91 -41.97 10.06
CA ASP A 692 -20.81 -42.90 10.35
C ASP A 692 -19.45 -42.29 10.01
N ARG A 693 -19.35 -41.63 8.85
CA ARG A 693 -18.13 -40.93 8.44
C ARG A 693 -17.78 -39.79 9.40
N LEU A 694 -18.74 -38.94 9.76
CA LEU A 694 -18.55 -37.81 10.66
C LEU A 694 -18.15 -38.26 12.06
N CYS A 695 -18.73 -39.36 12.58
CA CYS A 695 -18.30 -39.96 13.85
C CYS A 695 -16.81 -40.34 13.80
N GLY A 696 -16.36 -41.01 12.72
CA GLY A 696 -14.95 -41.35 12.55
C GLY A 696 -14.01 -40.15 12.45
N VAL A 697 -14.47 -39.06 11.81
CA VAL A 697 -13.70 -37.80 11.73
C VAL A 697 -13.61 -37.11 13.09
N ILE A 698 -14.70 -37.09 13.88
CA ILE A 698 -14.69 -36.54 15.24
C ILE A 698 -13.78 -37.37 16.15
N ASP A 699 -13.85 -38.70 16.08
CA ASP A 699 -12.99 -39.58 16.87
C ASP A 699 -11.50 -39.31 16.52
N SER A 700 -11.18 -39.18 15.22
CA SER A 700 -9.82 -38.82 14.77
C SER A 700 -9.39 -37.42 15.20
N LEU A 701 -10.31 -36.45 15.21
CA LEU A 701 -10.05 -35.07 15.67
C LEU A 701 -9.68 -35.08 17.15
N ILE A 702 -10.45 -35.80 17.97
CA ILE A 702 -10.20 -35.92 19.42
C ILE A 702 -8.84 -36.59 19.68
N ASP A 703 -8.54 -37.67 18.96
CA ASP A 703 -7.25 -38.35 19.06
C ASP A 703 -6.08 -37.44 18.64
N ASN A 704 -6.25 -36.68 17.56
CA ASN A 704 -5.26 -35.70 17.11
C ASN A 704 -5.06 -34.59 18.13
N ALA A 705 -6.15 -34.05 18.69
CA ALA A 705 -6.10 -33.01 19.71
C ALA A 705 -5.38 -33.48 20.99
N ALA A 706 -5.60 -34.74 21.40
CA ALA A 706 -4.87 -35.35 22.51
C ALA A 706 -3.36 -35.45 22.25
N ASN A 707 -2.95 -35.51 20.97
CA ASN A 707 -1.56 -35.48 20.53
C ASN A 707 -1.06 -34.06 20.17
N GLY A 708 -1.83 -33.01 20.46
CA GLY A 708 -1.50 -31.61 20.15
C GLY A 708 -1.57 -31.24 18.68
N MET A 709 -2.22 -32.06 17.85
CA MET A 709 -2.45 -31.80 16.42
C MET A 709 -3.85 -31.25 16.21
N HIS A 710 -3.94 -30.12 15.49
CA HIS A 710 -5.21 -29.45 15.22
C HIS A 710 -5.31 -29.05 13.75
N SER A 711 -6.47 -29.25 13.14
CA SER A 711 -6.76 -28.83 11.77
C SER A 711 -7.28 -27.39 11.71
N VAL A 712 -7.08 -26.73 10.56
CA VAL A 712 -7.60 -25.39 10.27
C VAL A 712 -8.30 -25.41 8.90
N GLY A 713 -9.56 -24.98 8.89
CA GLY A 713 -10.38 -24.87 7.67
C GLY A 713 -11.12 -26.17 7.28
N GLY A 714 -12.03 -26.04 6.31
CA GLY A 714 -12.91 -27.12 5.83
C GLY A 714 -14.27 -27.18 6.54
N LEU A 715 -15.01 -28.25 6.27
CA LEU A 715 -16.28 -28.57 6.92
C LEU A 715 -16.07 -28.74 8.43
N ASP A 716 -16.88 -28.07 9.26
CA ASP A 716 -16.91 -28.32 10.71
C ASP A 716 -17.69 -29.64 10.96
N PRO A 717 -17.00 -30.72 11.38
CA PRO A 717 -17.66 -32.01 11.55
C PRO A 717 -18.64 -32.01 12.74
N GLY A 718 -18.41 -31.15 13.75
CA GLY A 718 -19.29 -30.99 14.89
C GLY A 718 -20.59 -30.28 14.50
N GLU A 719 -20.51 -29.24 13.68
CA GLU A 719 -21.68 -28.57 13.09
C GLU A 719 -22.52 -29.55 12.25
N ALA A 720 -21.89 -30.24 11.30
CA ALA A 720 -22.56 -31.15 10.39
C ALA A 720 -23.25 -32.30 11.12
N LEU A 721 -22.57 -32.94 12.09
CA LEU A 721 -23.14 -34.04 12.86
C LEU A 721 -24.29 -33.57 13.77
N ALA A 722 -24.14 -32.41 14.40
CA ALA A 722 -25.20 -31.83 15.23
C ALA A 722 -26.43 -31.52 14.38
N LEU A 723 -26.27 -30.92 13.20
CA LEU A 723 -27.38 -30.59 12.31
C LEU A 723 -28.12 -31.84 11.83
N LEU A 724 -27.40 -32.89 11.42
CA LEU A 724 -28.01 -34.19 11.07
C LEU A 724 -28.72 -34.82 12.26
N SER A 725 -28.16 -34.74 13.48
CA SER A 725 -28.77 -35.28 14.69
C SER A 725 -30.05 -34.54 15.10
N VAL A 726 -30.13 -33.23 14.84
CA VAL A 726 -31.34 -32.42 15.06
C VAL A 726 -32.46 -32.85 14.12
N TRP A 727 -32.19 -33.04 12.82
CA TRP A 727 -33.24 -33.23 11.83
C TRP A 727 -33.55 -34.71 11.51
N HIS A 728 -32.60 -35.62 11.75
CA HIS A 728 -32.74 -37.06 11.52
C HIS A 728 -32.57 -37.85 12.82
N HIS A 729 -33.53 -37.70 13.74
CA HIS A 729 -33.45 -38.24 15.11
C HIS A 729 -33.10 -39.73 15.21
N GLN A 730 -33.53 -40.54 14.24
CA GLN A 730 -33.25 -41.98 14.20
C GLN A 730 -31.76 -42.33 13.99
N TYR A 731 -30.97 -41.39 13.46
CA TYR A 731 -29.52 -41.51 13.25
C TYR A 731 -28.73 -40.57 14.16
N ALA A 732 -29.38 -39.94 15.15
CA ALA A 732 -28.72 -38.96 16.00
C ALA A 732 -27.60 -39.60 16.85
N ARG A 733 -26.43 -38.95 16.85
CA ARG A 733 -25.24 -39.39 17.60
C ARG A 733 -24.82 -38.34 18.63
N TRP A 734 -25.73 -38.09 19.56
CA TRP A 734 -25.48 -37.16 20.68
C TRP A 734 -24.31 -37.59 21.56
N ASP A 735 -24.02 -38.88 21.65
CA ASP A 735 -22.86 -39.43 22.37
C ASP A 735 -21.54 -38.87 21.83
N ARG A 736 -21.41 -38.72 20.51
CA ARG A 736 -20.20 -38.18 19.86
C ARG A 736 -20.09 -36.67 20.00
N ILE A 737 -21.21 -35.97 19.96
CA ILE A 737 -21.24 -34.52 20.22
C ILE A 737 -20.85 -34.24 21.68
N GLN A 738 -21.36 -35.02 22.63
CA GLN A 738 -20.98 -34.93 24.05
C GLN A 738 -19.47 -35.17 24.23
N LEU A 739 -18.92 -36.18 23.55
CA LEU A 739 -17.49 -36.46 23.58
C LEU A 739 -16.66 -35.30 23.01
N LEU A 740 -17.03 -34.76 21.84
CA LEU A 740 -16.36 -33.60 21.24
C LEU A 740 -16.34 -32.38 22.18
N LEU A 741 -17.48 -32.11 22.84
CA LEU A 741 -17.62 -30.97 23.74
C LEU A 741 -16.78 -31.11 25.01
N THR A 742 -16.58 -32.32 25.51
CA THR A 742 -15.91 -32.57 26.81
C THR A 742 -14.48 -33.07 26.70
N ALA A 743 -14.07 -33.54 25.52
CA ALA A 743 -12.74 -34.08 25.29
C ALA A 743 -11.64 -33.06 25.67
N PRO A 744 -10.63 -33.47 26.47
CA PRO A 744 -9.48 -32.64 26.77
C PRO A 744 -8.74 -32.22 25.50
N HIS A 745 -8.07 -31.06 25.54
CA HIS A 745 -7.26 -30.52 24.43
C HIS A 745 -7.99 -30.14 23.15
N VAL A 746 -9.24 -30.55 22.94
CA VAL A 746 -10.08 -30.04 21.85
C VAL A 746 -10.28 -28.53 22.03
N LEU A 747 -10.06 -27.79 20.97
CA LEU A 747 -10.06 -26.34 20.98
C LEU A 747 -11.47 -25.77 20.87
N GLY A 748 -11.66 -24.56 21.37
CA GLY A 748 -12.91 -23.82 21.26
C GLY A 748 -13.38 -23.69 19.82
N ARG A 749 -12.48 -23.50 18.84
CA ARG A 749 -12.86 -23.47 17.43
C ARG A 749 -13.51 -24.76 16.94
N GLU A 750 -13.03 -25.91 17.40
CA GLU A 750 -13.51 -27.26 17.02
C GLU A 750 -14.83 -27.62 17.73
N ARG A 751 -15.15 -26.97 18.85
CA ARG A 751 -16.43 -27.11 19.55
C ARG A 751 -17.51 -26.16 19.03
N SER A 752 -17.10 -25.09 18.34
CA SER A 752 -17.99 -23.96 18.11
C SER A 752 -19.16 -24.26 17.19
N GLY A 753 -18.99 -25.07 16.14
CA GLY A 753 -20.07 -25.47 15.25
C GLY A 753 -21.18 -26.23 15.96
N ALA A 754 -20.83 -27.25 16.75
CA ALA A 754 -21.80 -28.02 17.54
C ALA A 754 -22.56 -27.13 18.53
N LEU A 755 -21.86 -26.24 19.25
CA LEU A 755 -22.50 -25.28 20.17
C LEU A 755 -23.44 -24.32 19.45
N THR A 756 -23.09 -23.85 18.25
CA THR A 756 -23.95 -22.98 17.44
C THR A 756 -25.24 -23.69 17.04
N VAL A 757 -25.18 -24.95 16.60
CA VAL A 757 -26.38 -25.74 16.27
C VAL A 757 -27.26 -25.93 17.50
N LEU A 758 -26.68 -26.29 18.66
CA LEU A 758 -27.41 -26.44 19.91
C LEU A 758 -28.06 -25.13 20.38
N ALA A 759 -27.38 -24.00 20.23
CA ALA A 759 -27.92 -22.69 20.57
C ALA A 759 -29.10 -22.27 19.67
N MET A 760 -29.16 -22.75 18.43
CA MET A 760 -30.24 -22.42 17.49
C MET A 760 -31.43 -23.39 17.59
N HIS A 761 -31.16 -24.70 17.70
CA HIS A 761 -32.19 -25.74 17.58
C HIS A 761 -32.44 -26.52 18.88
N GLY A 762 -31.64 -26.30 19.93
CA GLY A 762 -31.69 -27.06 21.18
C GLY A 762 -33.05 -27.02 21.90
N ALA A 763 -33.80 -25.92 21.75
CA ALA A 763 -35.13 -25.77 22.36
C ALA A 763 -36.15 -26.80 21.84
N GLY A 764 -35.97 -27.32 20.62
CA GLY A 764 -36.84 -28.31 19.99
C GLY A 764 -36.50 -29.77 20.30
N LEU A 765 -35.41 -30.04 21.04
CA LEU A 765 -35.00 -31.41 21.39
C LEU A 765 -35.90 -32.04 22.46
N SER A 766 -35.84 -33.37 22.61
CA SER A 766 -36.53 -34.06 23.71
C SER A 766 -35.95 -33.67 25.07
N GLU A 767 -36.79 -33.64 26.11
CA GLU A 767 -36.37 -33.24 27.47
C GLU A 767 -35.23 -34.11 28.03
N GLU A 768 -35.21 -35.40 27.69
CA GLU A 768 -34.10 -36.30 28.06
C GLU A 768 -32.79 -35.88 27.40
N THR A 769 -32.81 -35.59 26.10
CA THR A 769 -31.63 -35.14 25.33
C THR A 769 -31.16 -33.77 25.82
N LYS A 770 -32.09 -32.85 26.09
CA LYS A 770 -31.78 -31.53 26.64
C LYS A 770 -31.02 -31.63 27.95
N LYS A 771 -31.52 -32.43 28.89
CA LYS A 771 -30.88 -32.64 30.18
C LYS A 771 -29.46 -33.20 30.02
N GLN A 772 -29.29 -34.24 29.20
CA GLN A 772 -27.98 -34.85 28.96
C GLN A 772 -26.99 -33.86 28.34
N LEU A 773 -27.39 -33.10 27.32
CA LEU A 773 -26.52 -32.12 26.67
C LEU A 773 -26.22 -30.92 27.59
N ALA A 774 -27.19 -30.44 28.35
CA ALA A 774 -27.00 -29.33 29.27
C ALA A 774 -25.92 -29.62 30.32
N GLU A 775 -25.85 -30.86 30.83
CA GLU A 775 -24.81 -31.30 31.77
C GLU A 775 -23.38 -31.20 31.17
N HIS A 776 -23.24 -31.44 29.86
CA HIS A 776 -21.93 -31.40 29.16
C HIS A 776 -21.57 -30.00 28.64
N VAL A 777 -22.57 -29.16 28.35
CA VAL A 777 -22.37 -27.77 27.91
C VAL A 777 -22.07 -26.83 29.08
N PHE A 778 -22.67 -27.08 30.26
CA PHE A 778 -22.56 -26.20 31.42
C PHE A 778 -21.10 -25.87 31.81
N PRO A 779 -20.16 -26.83 31.93
CA PRO A 779 -18.78 -26.54 32.31
C PRO A 779 -18.02 -25.67 31.31
N LEU A 780 -18.43 -25.67 30.04
CA LEU A 780 -17.77 -24.89 28.99
C LEU A 780 -17.98 -23.38 29.15
N ARG A 781 -18.99 -22.95 29.91
CA ARG A 781 -19.24 -21.55 30.23
C ARG A 781 -18.13 -20.93 31.08
N ASP A 782 -17.49 -21.74 31.90
CA ASP A 782 -16.40 -21.33 32.80
C ASP A 782 -15.02 -21.73 32.27
N SER A 783 -14.96 -22.45 31.16
CA SER A 783 -13.69 -22.89 30.58
C SER A 783 -12.92 -21.72 29.98
N ALA A 784 -11.76 -21.41 30.58
CA ALA A 784 -10.88 -20.38 30.06
C ALA A 784 -10.35 -20.80 28.67
N PRO A 785 -10.26 -19.87 27.70
CA PRO A 785 -9.66 -20.19 26.40
C PRO A 785 -8.22 -20.65 26.58
N GLY A 786 -7.83 -21.71 25.86
CA GLY A 786 -6.45 -22.17 25.84
C GLY A 786 -5.54 -21.12 25.20
N ARG A 787 -4.35 -20.91 25.76
CA ARG A 787 -3.30 -20.10 25.12
C ARG A 787 -2.42 -20.99 24.27
N GLN A 788 -2.31 -20.73 22.97
CA GLN A 788 -1.34 -21.39 22.09
C GLN A 788 -0.22 -20.41 21.70
N PHE A 789 0.85 -20.93 21.10
CA PHE A 789 2.05 -20.17 20.76
C PHE A 789 1.86 -19.21 19.57
N LEU A 790 0.89 -19.47 18.69
CA LEU A 790 0.68 -18.73 17.44
C LEU A 790 -0.69 -18.02 17.35
N ASP A 791 -1.69 -18.43 18.14
CA ASP A 791 -3.02 -17.83 18.14
C ASP A 791 -3.74 -18.09 19.48
N ASP A 792 -4.65 -17.20 19.89
CA ASP A 792 -5.52 -17.45 21.04
C ASP A 792 -6.65 -18.40 20.63
N ASP A 793 -6.96 -19.41 21.44
CA ASP A 793 -8.11 -20.28 21.18
C ASP A 793 -9.42 -19.48 21.20
N LYS A 794 -10.39 -19.88 20.37
CA LYS A 794 -11.69 -19.23 20.27
C LYS A 794 -12.42 -19.31 21.61
N ASP A 795 -12.78 -18.15 22.16
CA ASP A 795 -13.57 -18.08 23.39
C ASP A 795 -15.01 -18.59 23.13
N VAL A 796 -15.30 -19.80 23.60
CA VAL A 796 -16.61 -20.46 23.43
C VAL A 796 -17.58 -20.21 24.59
N ARG A 797 -17.17 -19.51 25.66
CA ARG A 797 -18.00 -19.37 26.87
C ARG A 797 -19.36 -18.73 26.58
N GLY A 798 -19.36 -17.69 25.76
CA GLY A 798 -20.58 -17.04 25.28
C GLY A 798 -21.49 -17.99 24.48
N LEU A 799 -20.91 -18.72 23.52
CA LEU A 799 -21.65 -19.70 22.71
C LEU A 799 -22.19 -20.87 23.57
N ALA A 800 -21.40 -21.35 24.54
CA ALA A 800 -21.81 -22.37 25.49
C ALA A 800 -22.96 -21.87 26.36
N ALA A 801 -22.95 -20.61 26.78
CA ALA A 801 -24.04 -20.02 27.55
C ALA A 801 -25.33 -19.88 26.71
N GLU A 802 -25.22 -19.54 25.42
CA GLU A 802 -26.36 -19.54 24.49
C GLU A 802 -26.91 -20.95 24.27
N ALA A 803 -26.05 -21.94 24.06
CA ALA A 803 -26.44 -23.34 23.92
C ALA A 803 -27.09 -23.88 25.19
N PHE A 804 -26.51 -23.63 26.36
CA PHE A 804 -27.07 -24.00 27.65
C PHE A 804 -28.44 -23.35 27.88
N SER A 805 -28.60 -22.07 27.51
CA SER A 805 -29.88 -21.36 27.60
C SER A 805 -30.95 -21.99 26.73
N ALA A 806 -30.61 -22.46 25.52
CA ALA A 806 -31.55 -23.17 24.65
C ALA A 806 -31.99 -24.54 25.19
N LEU A 807 -31.21 -25.14 26.09
CA LEU A 807 -31.44 -26.48 26.65
C LEU A 807 -32.09 -26.46 28.05
N THR A 808 -32.32 -25.28 28.64
CA THR A 808 -32.76 -25.13 30.05
C THR A 808 -34.04 -24.29 30.20
N ASP A 809 -34.58 -24.27 31.42
CA ASP A 809 -35.79 -23.55 31.77
C ASP A 809 -35.58 -22.03 31.91
N GLU A 810 -36.67 -21.29 32.12
CA GLU A 810 -36.65 -19.82 32.23
C GLU A 810 -35.84 -19.26 33.41
N LEU A 811 -35.90 -19.89 34.58
CA LEU A 811 -35.17 -19.41 35.76
C LEU A 811 -33.66 -19.52 35.53
N SER A 812 -33.23 -20.65 34.97
CA SER A 812 -31.85 -20.90 34.57
C SER A 812 -31.38 -19.87 33.54
N ARG A 813 -32.16 -19.63 32.49
CA ARG A 813 -31.87 -18.62 31.45
C ARG A 813 -31.69 -17.22 32.05
N ASN A 814 -32.59 -16.79 32.93
CA ASN A 814 -32.52 -15.47 33.56
C ASN A 814 -31.27 -15.29 34.44
N HIS A 815 -30.81 -16.36 35.10
CA HIS A 815 -29.55 -16.33 35.84
C HIS A 815 -28.34 -16.14 34.91
N VAL A 816 -28.30 -16.91 33.82
CA VAL A 816 -27.22 -16.84 32.81
C VAL A 816 -27.13 -15.44 32.20
N VAL A 817 -28.26 -14.84 31.81
CA VAL A 817 -28.28 -13.48 31.25
C VAL A 817 -27.62 -12.48 32.19
N ARG A 818 -27.97 -12.51 33.49
CA ARG A 818 -27.44 -11.59 34.50
C ARG A 818 -25.95 -11.77 34.74
N GLU A 819 -25.48 -13.01 34.77
CA GLU A 819 -24.06 -13.34 34.91
C GLU A 819 -23.23 -12.76 33.74
N LEU A 820 -23.73 -12.94 32.52
CA LEU A 820 -23.02 -12.53 31.31
C LEU A 820 -22.96 -10.99 31.12
N LEU A 821 -23.92 -10.23 31.65
CA LEU A 821 -23.95 -8.76 31.52
C LEU A 821 -22.72 -8.07 32.12
N GLY A 822 -22.16 -8.62 33.21
CA GLY A 822 -20.95 -8.11 33.86
C GLY A 822 -19.64 -8.57 33.20
N GLY A 823 -19.71 -9.36 32.13
CA GLY A 823 -18.56 -9.99 31.49
C GLY A 823 -17.87 -9.14 30.41
N ASN A 824 -17.02 -9.81 29.64
CA ASN A 824 -16.37 -9.23 28.47
C ASN A 824 -17.38 -8.98 27.32
N ALA A 825 -16.93 -8.42 26.20
CA ALA A 825 -17.80 -8.15 25.07
C ALA A 825 -18.51 -9.40 24.50
N ALA A 826 -17.85 -10.56 24.49
CA ALA A 826 -18.46 -11.79 24.01
C ALA A 826 -19.61 -12.24 24.92
N HIS A 827 -19.44 -12.12 26.25
CA HIS A 827 -20.50 -12.41 27.22
C HIS A 827 -21.70 -11.47 27.04
N ARG A 828 -21.47 -10.15 26.99
CA ARG A 828 -22.56 -9.18 26.82
C ARG A 828 -23.32 -9.36 25.51
N ALA A 829 -22.63 -9.69 24.42
CA ALA A 829 -23.29 -10.02 23.14
C ALA A 829 -24.13 -11.30 23.23
N SER A 830 -23.65 -12.29 24.00
CA SER A 830 -24.39 -13.54 24.25
C SER A 830 -25.62 -13.30 25.12
N SER A 831 -25.54 -12.41 26.14
CA SER A 831 -26.73 -11.94 26.88
C SER A 831 -27.79 -11.38 25.94
N ALA A 832 -27.39 -10.48 25.03
CA ALA A 832 -28.31 -9.88 24.08
C ALA A 832 -28.96 -10.93 23.16
N ARG A 833 -28.21 -11.93 22.68
CA ARG A 833 -28.77 -13.03 21.86
C ARG A 833 -29.69 -13.97 22.63
N ILE A 834 -29.42 -14.23 23.92
CA ILE A 834 -30.32 -15.01 24.78
C ILE A 834 -31.62 -14.23 24.98
N ILE A 835 -31.55 -12.93 25.30
CA ILE A 835 -32.73 -12.06 25.42
C ILE A 835 -33.48 -12.00 24.09
N GLU A 836 -32.79 -11.85 22.96
CA GLU A 836 -33.43 -11.89 21.63
C GLU A 836 -34.25 -13.18 21.45
N LYS A 837 -33.69 -14.35 21.77
CA LYS A 837 -34.39 -15.63 21.56
C LYS A 837 -35.53 -15.85 22.54
N HIS A 838 -35.35 -15.46 23.80
CA HIS A 838 -36.13 -15.96 24.93
C HIS A 838 -36.78 -14.89 25.82
N GLY A 839 -36.36 -13.63 25.68
CA GLY A 839 -36.76 -12.52 26.53
C GLY A 839 -38.12 -11.93 26.18
N ASP A 840 -38.52 -10.94 26.98
CA ASP A 840 -39.81 -10.28 26.95
C ASP A 840 -39.64 -8.74 26.76
N ALA A 841 -40.68 -7.94 26.98
CA ALA A 841 -40.64 -6.49 26.74
C ALA A 841 -39.89 -5.73 27.85
N ALA A 842 -39.80 -6.33 29.05
CA ALA A 842 -39.11 -5.78 30.21
C ALA A 842 -37.59 -5.65 29.97
N GLU A 843 -37.02 -6.47 29.10
CA GLU A 843 -35.59 -6.41 28.75
C GLU A 843 -35.25 -5.36 27.68
N SER A 844 -36.23 -4.60 27.18
CA SER A 844 -36.01 -3.56 26.17
C SER A 844 -35.00 -2.49 26.62
N GLU A 845 -35.02 -2.10 27.90
CA GLU A 845 -34.05 -1.13 28.45
C GLU A 845 -32.63 -1.68 28.47
N VAL A 846 -32.47 -2.98 28.80
CA VAL A 846 -31.16 -3.65 28.78
C VAL A 846 -30.62 -3.72 27.36
N LEU A 847 -31.46 -4.11 26.39
CA LEU A 847 -31.05 -4.13 24.99
C LEU A 847 -30.74 -2.72 24.45
N MET A 848 -31.49 -1.70 24.85
CA MET A 848 -31.18 -0.31 24.49
C MET A 848 -29.83 0.15 25.06
N ALA A 849 -29.50 -0.21 26.30
CA ALA A 849 -28.20 0.07 26.89
C ALA A 849 -27.07 -0.65 26.12
N LEU A 850 -27.26 -1.93 25.78
CA LEU A 850 -26.28 -2.72 25.02
C LEU A 850 -26.15 -2.25 23.56
N ALA A 851 -27.19 -1.66 22.97
CA ALA A 851 -27.12 -1.03 21.66
C ALA A 851 -26.18 0.20 21.63
N GLY A 852 -25.87 0.78 22.79
CA GLY A 852 -24.88 1.86 22.96
C GLY A 852 -23.46 1.39 23.31
N ASP A 853 -23.19 0.08 23.38
CA ASP A 853 -21.89 -0.46 23.79
C ASP A 853 -20.76 -0.05 22.82
N ASN A 854 -19.54 0.17 23.32
CA ASN A 854 -18.38 0.48 22.49
C ASN A 854 -18.00 -0.69 21.55
N ASN A 855 -18.32 -1.94 21.94
CA ASN A 855 -18.08 -3.12 21.14
C ASN A 855 -19.23 -3.39 20.15
N GLN A 856 -18.87 -3.49 18.87
CA GLN A 856 -19.84 -3.69 17.79
C GLN A 856 -20.63 -4.99 17.89
N THR A 857 -20.00 -6.10 18.27
CA THR A 857 -20.69 -7.40 18.37
C THR A 857 -21.81 -7.38 19.42
N VAL A 858 -21.63 -6.58 20.48
CA VAL A 858 -22.65 -6.37 21.51
C VAL A 858 -23.80 -5.54 20.95
N ARG A 859 -23.49 -4.43 20.28
CA ARG A 859 -24.50 -3.56 19.66
C ARG A 859 -25.36 -4.32 18.65
N ASP A 860 -24.73 -5.05 17.74
CA ASP A 860 -25.42 -5.78 16.67
C ASP A 860 -26.38 -6.84 17.25
N ALA A 861 -25.93 -7.60 18.25
CA ALA A 861 -26.78 -8.55 18.97
C ALA A 861 -27.97 -7.85 19.66
N ALA A 862 -27.73 -6.69 20.28
CA ALA A 862 -28.77 -5.92 20.93
C ALA A 862 -29.80 -5.35 19.93
N LEU A 863 -29.33 -4.83 18.79
CA LEU A 863 -30.16 -4.31 17.70
C LEU A 863 -31.07 -5.39 17.10
N SER A 864 -30.56 -6.61 16.94
CA SER A 864 -31.35 -7.78 16.53
C SER A 864 -32.47 -8.07 17.55
N GLY A 865 -32.15 -8.09 18.85
CA GLY A 865 -33.13 -8.21 19.93
C GLY A 865 -34.22 -7.13 19.91
N LEU A 866 -33.82 -5.86 19.79
CA LEU A 866 -34.74 -4.73 19.70
C LEU A 866 -35.66 -4.83 18.46
N SER A 867 -35.12 -5.28 17.34
CA SER A 867 -35.88 -5.41 16.09
C SER A 867 -36.93 -6.52 16.18
N LYS A 868 -36.62 -7.63 16.88
CA LYS A 868 -37.61 -8.66 17.20
C LYS A 868 -38.72 -8.14 18.12
N LEU A 869 -38.40 -7.28 19.09
CA LEU A 869 -39.43 -6.65 19.93
C LEU A 869 -40.34 -5.73 19.11
N VAL A 870 -39.81 -5.01 18.13
CA VAL A 870 -40.61 -4.20 17.19
C VAL A 870 -41.54 -5.10 16.38
N ALA A 871 -41.02 -6.17 15.77
CA ALA A 871 -41.79 -7.11 14.94
C ALA A 871 -42.85 -7.94 15.70
N SER A 872 -42.88 -7.82 17.03
CA SER A 872 -43.89 -8.47 17.88
C SER A 872 -44.90 -7.48 18.47
N GLY A 873 -44.87 -6.21 18.03
CA GLY A 873 -45.74 -5.15 18.51
C GLY A 873 -45.45 -4.67 19.94
N ARG A 874 -44.27 -4.98 20.48
CA ARG A 874 -43.93 -4.80 21.92
C ARG A 874 -42.92 -3.68 22.18
N ALA A 875 -42.46 -2.98 21.15
CA ALA A 875 -41.45 -1.94 21.28
C ALA A 875 -42.04 -0.55 21.55
N SER A 876 -41.27 0.30 22.25
CA SER A 876 -41.60 1.71 22.44
C SER A 876 -41.16 2.57 21.24
N GLY A 877 -41.75 3.76 21.06
CA GLY A 877 -41.35 4.68 19.97
C GLY A 877 -39.89 5.13 20.01
N VAL A 878 -39.25 5.10 21.19
CA VAL A 878 -37.82 5.39 21.35
C VAL A 878 -36.96 4.32 20.67
N VAL A 879 -37.35 3.04 20.80
CA VAL A 879 -36.66 1.93 20.13
C VAL A 879 -36.75 2.08 18.61
N VAL A 880 -37.95 2.38 18.08
CA VAL A 880 -38.17 2.60 16.65
C VAL A 880 -37.27 3.72 16.12
N THR A 881 -37.20 4.84 16.85
CA THR A 881 -36.36 5.99 16.49
C THR A 881 -34.87 5.61 16.47
N ALA A 882 -34.41 4.83 17.45
CA ALA A 882 -33.02 4.37 17.53
C ALA A 882 -32.65 3.41 16.38
N LEU A 883 -33.54 2.47 16.03
CA LEU A 883 -33.35 1.55 14.91
C LEU A 883 -33.35 2.30 13.57
N SER A 884 -34.27 3.24 13.36
CA SER A 884 -34.31 4.09 12.17
C SER A 884 -33.02 4.90 12.01
N LYS A 885 -32.54 5.53 13.09
CA LYS A 885 -31.25 6.25 13.08
C LYS A 885 -30.08 5.32 12.73
N THR A 886 -30.11 4.09 13.23
CA THR A 886 -29.08 3.07 12.93
C THR A 886 -29.10 2.65 11.46
N LEU A 887 -30.29 2.55 10.84
CA LEU A 887 -30.41 2.26 9.42
C LEU A 887 -29.89 3.41 8.53
N VAL A 888 -30.01 4.67 8.97
CA VAL A 888 -29.54 5.82 8.19
C VAL A 888 -28.04 6.06 8.35
N LEU A 889 -27.53 6.02 9.58
CA LEU A 889 -26.15 6.43 9.90
C LEU A 889 -25.19 5.26 10.12
N GLY A 890 -25.71 4.07 10.41
CA GLY A 890 -24.92 2.89 10.71
C GLY A 890 -24.29 2.24 9.49
N GLY A 891 -23.46 1.23 9.75
CA GLY A 891 -22.90 0.37 8.72
C GLY A 891 -23.79 -0.82 8.37
N THR A 892 -23.33 -1.62 7.42
CA THR A 892 -24.06 -2.78 6.88
C THR A 892 -24.35 -3.85 7.93
N GLN A 893 -23.47 -4.02 8.92
CA GLN A 893 -23.62 -5.06 9.94
C GLN A 893 -24.74 -4.74 10.92
N SER A 894 -24.77 -3.50 11.40
CA SER A 894 -25.85 -3.02 12.27
C SER A 894 -27.17 -2.97 11.52
N ALA A 895 -27.18 -2.48 10.26
CA ALA A 895 -28.38 -2.50 9.41
C ALA A 895 -28.90 -3.93 9.17
N SER A 896 -28.00 -4.90 8.92
CA SER A 896 -28.37 -6.30 8.74
C SER A 896 -28.99 -6.89 10.01
N SER A 897 -28.44 -6.54 11.17
CA SER A 897 -28.96 -7.00 12.46
C SER A 897 -30.38 -6.47 12.69
N VAL A 898 -30.64 -5.21 12.30
CA VAL A 898 -31.98 -4.62 12.36
C VAL A 898 -32.94 -5.35 11.42
N VAL A 899 -32.60 -5.46 10.13
CA VAL A 899 -33.51 -6.02 9.11
C VAL A 899 -33.79 -7.52 9.33
N SER A 900 -32.82 -8.28 9.86
CA SER A 900 -32.93 -9.74 9.99
C SER A 900 -34.09 -10.25 10.85
N ARG A 901 -34.67 -9.40 11.70
CA ARG A 901 -35.77 -9.75 12.61
C ARG A 901 -37.08 -9.01 12.34
N LEU A 902 -37.12 -8.17 11.31
CA LEU A 902 -38.35 -7.52 10.87
C LEU A 902 -39.14 -8.50 9.99
N THR A 903 -40.34 -8.86 10.41
CA THR A 903 -41.29 -9.68 9.65
C THR A 903 -42.55 -8.88 9.38
N VAL A 904 -43.04 -8.88 8.14
CA VAL A 904 -44.23 -8.11 7.78
C VAL A 904 -45.49 -8.84 8.29
N SER A 905 -46.23 -8.19 9.18
CA SER A 905 -47.62 -8.54 9.50
C SER A 905 -48.52 -7.42 9.00
N ALA A 906 -49.71 -7.76 8.47
CA ALA A 906 -50.63 -6.82 7.82
C ALA A 906 -51.11 -5.64 8.71
N GLU A 907 -50.85 -5.70 10.02
CA GLU A 907 -51.33 -4.74 11.02
C GLU A 907 -50.23 -3.81 11.60
N GLU A 908 -48.95 -4.00 11.27
CA GLU A 908 -47.84 -3.25 11.90
C GLU A 908 -47.21 -2.16 11.01
N THR A 909 -47.81 -0.96 11.00
CA THR A 909 -47.34 0.22 10.23
C THR A 909 -45.87 0.59 10.51
N VAL A 910 -45.41 0.40 11.76
CA VAL A 910 -44.04 0.74 12.20
C VAL A 910 -42.98 -0.11 11.49
N VAL A 911 -43.24 -1.40 11.25
CA VAL A 911 -42.31 -2.28 10.54
C VAL A 911 -42.15 -1.83 9.09
N HIS A 912 -43.24 -1.42 8.44
CA HIS A 912 -43.20 -0.86 7.10
C HIS A 912 -42.36 0.42 7.01
N GLU A 913 -42.44 1.31 8.01
CA GLU A 913 -41.61 2.53 8.07
C GLU A 913 -40.12 2.20 8.15
N LEU A 914 -39.72 1.26 9.02
CA LEU A 914 -38.31 0.83 9.14
C LEU A 914 -37.81 0.13 7.87
N LEU A 915 -38.62 -0.71 7.24
CA LEU A 915 -38.27 -1.37 5.98
C LEU A 915 -38.15 -0.36 4.83
N ALA A 916 -38.97 0.69 4.80
CA ALA A 916 -38.84 1.77 3.82
C ALA A 916 -37.50 2.51 3.96
N VAL A 917 -37.07 2.82 5.19
CA VAL A 917 -35.74 3.40 5.45
C VAL A 917 -34.62 2.44 5.02
N ALA A 918 -34.74 1.16 5.35
CA ALA A 918 -33.76 0.14 4.95
C ALA A 918 -33.69 -0.07 3.43
N ALA A 919 -34.78 0.15 2.70
CA ALA A 919 -34.83 0.05 1.23
C ALA A 919 -33.97 1.11 0.52
N GLU A 920 -33.68 2.24 1.18
CA GLU A 920 -32.81 3.30 0.68
C GLU A 920 -31.33 3.11 1.11
N HIS A 921 -31.04 2.08 1.90
CA HIS A 921 -29.70 1.86 2.43
C HIS A 921 -28.66 1.58 1.31
N PRO A 922 -27.40 2.05 1.43
CA PRO A 922 -26.39 1.86 0.40
C PRO A 922 -26.06 0.40 0.03
N SER A 923 -26.20 -0.53 0.97
CA SER A 923 -25.93 -1.97 0.74
C SER A 923 -26.99 -2.63 -0.12
N ALA A 924 -26.57 -3.30 -1.20
CA ALA A 924 -27.43 -4.09 -2.05
C ALA A 924 -28.03 -5.29 -1.31
N ARG A 925 -27.26 -5.95 -0.43
CA ARG A 925 -27.75 -7.06 0.39
C ARG A 925 -28.83 -6.63 1.38
N ILE A 926 -28.71 -5.44 1.97
CA ILE A 926 -29.77 -4.90 2.84
C ILE A 926 -31.04 -4.63 2.04
N ARG A 927 -30.95 -3.97 0.88
CA ARG A 927 -32.11 -3.73 0.01
C ARG A 927 -32.75 -5.04 -0.45
N GLN A 928 -31.95 -6.07 -0.72
CA GLN A 928 -32.45 -7.38 -1.08
C GLN A 928 -33.14 -8.08 0.09
N ALA A 929 -32.58 -8.02 1.29
CA ALA A 929 -33.19 -8.58 2.49
C ALA A 929 -34.59 -7.98 2.73
N VAL A 930 -34.74 -6.66 2.56
CA VAL A 930 -36.04 -5.99 2.63
C VAL A 930 -37.02 -6.55 1.58
N ARG A 931 -36.58 -6.77 0.34
CA ARG A 931 -37.43 -7.33 -0.73
C ARG A 931 -37.88 -8.77 -0.43
N SER A 932 -37.02 -9.59 0.18
CA SER A 932 -37.41 -10.96 0.58
C SER A 932 -38.44 -10.94 1.70
N THR A 933 -38.36 -10.00 2.65
CA THR A 933 -39.33 -9.89 3.74
C THR A 933 -40.77 -9.60 3.26
N TYR A 934 -40.94 -9.02 2.06
CA TYR A 934 -42.26 -8.80 1.45
C TYR A 934 -42.78 -9.98 0.61
N LYS A 935 -41.95 -11.00 0.36
CA LYS A 935 -42.33 -12.18 -0.44
C LYS A 935 -42.79 -13.35 0.42
N ASP A 936 -42.37 -13.37 1.69
CA ASP A 936 -42.86 -14.27 2.74
C ASP A 936 -44.11 -13.67 3.40
#